data_AF-A0A7X7K211-F1
#
_entry.id   AF-A0A7X7K211-F1
#
_cell.length_a   1.000
_cell.length_b   1.000
_cell.length_c   1.000
_cell.angle_alpha   90.00
_cell.angle_beta   90.00
_cell.angle_gamma   90.00
#
_symmetry.space_group_name_H-M   'P 1'
#
loop_
_entity.id
_entity.type
_entity.pdbx_description
1 polymer ?
#
loop_
_entity_poly.entity_id
_entity_poly.type
_entity_poly.pdbx_seq_one_letter_code
_entity_poly.pdbx_strand_id
1 'polypeptide(L)'
;MKSEFLLAFNQICSDRNLSREVVLDALRAALVSAYRRNLDASAPQNVTANIDLDTGEAQIFVEKQVVETVTDPEVEILLANARKLDLSAKVGDLLLVESTPKDFGRIAAQNAKQIILQRIREAEREAQYEHYAQQEGEIVHGTVHSIKPQGITLHLGSAEAILPRNQQVPGERYTLHQRVRAYVMEVRKSGRGPQITVSRSHKNMLRRLLELEVPEIFNGAVEIKSIAREAGSRSKVAVAARQAGVDPVGACVGMRGVRIQSIVNELGGEKIDVIEWDPDATTFIAKALSPAKVLSVHLDDDPIEGKTANVVVPDDQLSLAIGRAGQNARLAAKLTGWRIDIQSVTEAGRWALQRVNEDPNVLPALGLAAELLPAVANSLHRHEAESLPYNGEELLATRQVVEGVRRYYASLRNAERARMIAEETARRAALAEAEAERRAVIMAARARIPEAAYNIALSDLGLSSRVLDHLKRAQLETVGNVLERLAEGDEGLLRLEGFGPRSLAEVKDAIAALALPIEEEAVEEIQPEAAQVAAEATVSEVSAQAEVAEPTEEAPSIAIAEEAAGEAEAPVEAMPVAGETEKGAEHSEETLEVVAAPAPEAEVSPVVGTEETVPATFVFDDAELEEDESEESGGSKGKRKQDRRKRRQLVLDESTGTLVARRQHKRGGQGKDWEDF
;
A
#
# COMPACT_ATOMS: atom_id res chain seq x y z
N MET A 1 23.50 49.81 36.93
CA MET A 1 24.27 49.02 35.94
C MET A 1 23.47 47.77 35.65
N LYS A 2 23.56 47.16 34.45
CA LYS A 2 22.97 45.83 34.23
C LYS A 2 23.77 44.81 35.07
N SER A 3 23.10 43.95 35.83
CA SER A 3 23.78 42.94 36.64
C SER A 3 24.52 41.92 35.78
N GLU A 4 25.66 41.44 36.27
CA GLU A 4 26.41 40.33 35.66
C GLU A 4 25.56 39.06 35.54
N PHE A 5 24.65 38.83 36.51
CA PHE A 5 23.67 37.75 36.45
C PHE A 5 22.71 37.91 35.28
N LEU A 6 22.14 39.11 35.07
CA LEU A 6 21.23 39.40 33.96
C LEU A 6 21.92 39.24 32.61
N LEU A 7 23.19 39.66 32.50
CA LEU A 7 23.99 39.53 31.28
C LEU A 7 24.29 38.05 30.98
N ALA A 8 24.81 37.31 31.96
CA ALA A 8 25.12 35.88 31.80
C ALA A 8 23.86 35.03 31.55
N PHE A 9 22.74 35.34 32.22
CA PHE A 9 21.46 34.66 32.01
C PHE A 9 20.96 34.85 30.56
N ASN A 10 20.93 36.10 30.09
CA ASN A 10 20.45 36.40 28.74
C ASN A 10 21.39 35.80 27.67
N GLN A 11 22.70 35.83 27.90
CA GLN A 11 23.68 35.18 27.01
C GLN A 11 23.45 33.66 26.93
N ILE A 12 23.27 32.97 28.07
CA ILE A 12 22.99 31.52 28.06
C ILE A 12 21.67 31.21 27.34
N CYS A 13 20.68 32.12 27.40
CA CYS A 13 19.44 31.97 26.67
C CYS A 13 19.61 32.19 25.15
N SER A 14 20.38 33.20 24.71
CA SER A 14 20.67 33.42 23.28
C SER A 14 21.51 32.29 22.69
N ASP A 15 22.60 31.92 23.36
CA ASP A 15 23.61 31.00 22.86
C ASP A 15 23.11 29.53 22.80
N ARG A 16 21.90 29.27 23.33
CA ARG A 16 21.23 27.95 23.34
C ARG A 16 19.77 28.00 22.88
N ASN A 17 19.31 29.10 22.27
CA ASN A 17 17.94 29.25 21.75
C ASN A 17 16.82 28.96 22.79
N LEU A 18 17.05 29.31 24.06
CA LEU A 18 16.09 29.08 25.15
C LEU A 18 15.19 30.30 25.41
N SER A 19 13.89 30.08 25.56
CA SER A 19 12.98 31.13 26.04
C SER A 19 13.27 31.50 27.50
N ARG A 20 13.51 32.80 27.73
CA ARG A 20 13.74 33.41 29.05
C ARG A 20 12.67 33.03 30.07
N GLU A 21 11.41 33.03 29.67
CA GLU A 21 10.25 32.74 30.52
C GLU A 21 10.24 31.27 30.94
N VAL A 22 10.42 30.34 29.99
CA VAL A 22 10.45 28.89 30.22
C VAL A 22 11.61 28.45 31.12
N VAL A 23 12.72 29.19 31.10
CA VAL A 23 13.84 29.01 32.03
C VAL A 23 13.51 29.60 33.40
N LEU A 24 12.93 30.80 33.48
CA LEU A 24 12.56 31.44 34.75
C LEU A 24 11.51 30.65 35.54
N ASP A 25 10.45 30.14 34.89
CA ASP A 25 9.43 29.36 35.58
C ASP A 25 9.94 28.00 36.04
N ALA A 26 10.85 27.39 35.28
CA ALA A 26 11.57 26.19 35.72
C ALA A 26 12.48 26.48 36.94
N LEU A 27 13.14 27.64 36.97
CA LEU A 27 13.91 28.09 38.13
C LEU A 27 13.00 28.28 39.36
N ARG A 28 11.91 29.05 39.23
CA ARG A 28 10.92 29.26 40.30
C ARG A 28 10.39 27.95 40.88
N ALA A 29 9.89 27.04 40.02
CA ALA A 29 9.30 25.78 40.44
C ALA A 29 10.29 24.86 41.18
N ALA A 30 11.56 24.85 40.78
CA ALA A 30 12.56 24.03 41.43
C ALA A 30 13.25 24.71 42.63
N LEU A 31 13.19 26.04 42.76
CA LEU A 31 13.46 26.72 44.05
C LEU A 31 12.40 26.35 45.10
N VAL A 32 11.12 26.30 44.71
CA VAL A 32 10.03 25.78 45.58
C VAL A 32 10.29 24.32 45.98
N SER A 33 10.74 23.47 45.04
CA SER A 33 11.13 22.09 45.35
C SER A 33 12.34 22.00 46.27
N ALA A 34 13.34 22.88 46.11
CA ALA A 34 14.51 22.95 46.97
C ALA A 34 14.15 23.43 48.39
N TYR A 35 13.27 24.41 48.53
CA TYR A 35 12.77 24.88 49.82
C TYR A 35 12.09 23.76 50.61
N ARG A 36 11.10 23.10 50.00
CA ARG A 36 10.36 21.97 50.61
C ARG A 36 11.26 20.81 51.04
N ARG A 37 12.41 20.60 50.39
CA ARG A 37 13.40 19.55 50.74
C ARG A 37 14.40 19.91 51.84
N ASN A 38 14.56 21.19 52.20
CA ASN A 38 15.56 21.62 53.19
C ASN A 38 14.96 21.95 54.56
N LEU A 39 13.63 21.96 54.68
CA LEU A 39 12.88 22.37 55.88
C LEU A 39 11.88 21.30 56.36
N ASP A 40 11.92 20.09 55.77
CA ASP A 40 11.01 18.96 56.05
C ASP A 40 9.50 19.32 56.07
N ALA A 41 9.15 20.41 55.38
CA ALA A 41 7.85 21.06 55.34
C ALA A 41 6.79 20.14 54.70
N SER A 42 6.25 19.25 55.54
CA SER A 42 5.32 18.18 55.17
C SER A 42 3.87 18.66 55.02
N ALA A 43 3.61 19.93 55.36
CA ALA A 43 2.32 20.57 55.21
C ALA A 43 2.00 20.89 53.73
N PRO A 44 0.73 20.85 53.28
CA PRO A 44 0.31 21.19 51.93
C PRO A 44 0.28 22.72 51.70
N GLN A 45 1.32 23.44 52.13
CA GLN A 45 1.45 24.88 51.94
C GLN A 45 1.74 25.22 50.48
N ASN A 46 1.02 26.21 49.96
CA ASN A 46 1.44 26.92 48.75
C ASN A 46 2.71 27.71 49.07
N VAL A 47 3.75 27.46 48.29
CA VAL A 47 5.03 28.16 48.36
C VAL A 47 5.32 28.67 46.96
N THR A 48 5.55 29.96 46.82
CA THR A 48 5.96 30.60 45.57
C THR A 48 7.38 31.12 45.72
N ALA A 49 8.19 31.01 44.66
CA ALA A 49 9.52 31.59 44.62
C ALA A 49 9.54 32.68 43.56
N ASN A 50 10.14 33.82 43.90
CA ASN A 50 10.45 34.87 42.94
C ASN A 50 11.98 34.97 42.79
N ILE A 51 12.41 35.43 41.62
CA ILE A 51 13.82 35.69 41.33
C ILE A 51 13.87 37.08 40.72
N ASP A 52 14.52 38.02 41.40
CA ASP A 52 14.83 39.30 40.80
C ASP A 52 15.96 39.10 39.78
N LEU A 53 15.72 39.57 38.56
CA LEU A 53 16.64 39.46 37.44
C LEU A 53 17.74 40.53 37.49
N ASP A 54 17.50 41.67 38.11
CA ASP A 54 18.46 42.78 38.19
C ASP A 54 19.40 42.67 39.40
N THR A 55 19.05 41.93 40.44
CA THR A 55 19.98 41.56 41.55
C THR A 55 20.47 40.12 41.48
N GLY A 56 19.66 39.19 40.98
CA GLY A 56 19.88 37.74 41.10
C GLY A 56 19.42 37.13 42.43
N GLU A 57 18.76 37.91 43.29
CA GLU A 57 18.26 37.44 44.58
C GLU A 57 17.00 36.56 44.43
N ALA A 58 16.97 35.47 45.20
CA ALA A 58 15.90 34.48 45.20
C ALA A 58 15.07 34.59 46.49
N GLN A 59 13.86 35.12 46.37
CA GLN A 59 12.91 35.31 47.47
C GLN A 59 11.89 34.18 47.51
N ILE A 60 11.46 33.78 48.70
CA ILE A 60 10.51 32.69 48.90
C ILE A 60 9.34 33.19 49.74
N PHE A 61 8.13 33.03 49.22
CA PHE A 61 6.91 33.39 49.89
C PHE A 61 6.10 32.13 50.21
N VAL A 62 5.60 32.06 51.44
CA VAL A 62 4.81 30.94 51.96
C VAL A 62 3.44 31.48 52.32
N GLU A 63 2.37 30.83 51.85
CA GLU A 63 1.02 31.16 52.30
C GLU A 63 0.84 30.78 53.78
N LYS A 64 0.55 31.77 54.62
CA LYS A 64 0.20 31.59 56.04
C LYS A 64 -1.19 32.11 56.34
N GLN A 65 -1.89 31.41 57.22
CA GLN A 65 -3.23 31.81 57.67
C GLN A 65 -3.16 32.84 58.79
N VAL A 66 -3.96 33.91 58.67
CA VAL A 66 -4.01 34.98 59.67
C VAL A 66 -4.88 34.55 60.85
N VAL A 67 -4.29 34.49 62.05
CA VAL A 67 -4.95 34.05 63.30
C VAL A 67 -4.79 35.07 64.43
N GLU A 68 -5.64 34.98 65.45
CA GLU A 68 -5.50 35.78 66.68
C GLU A 68 -4.47 35.18 67.64
N THR A 69 -4.40 33.85 67.72
CA THR A 69 -3.44 33.09 68.54
C THR A 69 -2.78 32.03 67.67
N VAL A 70 -1.45 32.07 67.53
CA VAL A 70 -0.68 31.07 66.78
C VAL A 70 -0.53 29.80 67.60
N THR A 71 -1.00 28.70 67.03
CA THR A 71 -0.83 27.30 67.44
C THR A 71 0.33 26.66 66.66
N ASP A 72 0.42 26.95 65.36
CA ASP A 72 1.47 26.45 64.47
C ASP A 72 2.22 27.63 63.79
N PRO A 73 3.47 27.94 64.20
CA PRO A 73 4.22 29.06 63.64
C PRO A 73 4.73 28.83 62.20
N GLU A 74 4.65 27.61 61.67
CA GLU A 74 4.99 27.31 60.28
C GLU A 74 3.83 27.65 59.35
N VAL A 75 2.58 27.35 59.75
CA VAL A 75 1.37 27.57 58.93
C VAL A 75 0.66 28.90 59.21
N GLU A 76 0.81 29.46 60.42
CA GLU A 76 -0.01 30.60 60.86
C GLU A 76 0.80 31.90 61.08
N ILE A 77 0.10 33.03 61.05
CA ILE A 77 0.66 34.36 61.35
C ILE A 77 -0.31 35.17 62.21
N LEU A 78 0.20 35.80 63.28
CA LEU A 78 -0.59 36.72 64.10
C LEU A 78 -1.11 37.90 63.26
N LEU A 79 -2.38 38.27 63.44
CA LEU A 79 -3.00 39.45 62.80
C LEU A 79 -2.19 40.75 62.98
N ALA A 80 -1.50 40.93 64.10
CA ALA A 80 -0.62 42.07 64.37
C ALA A 80 0.69 42.08 63.54
N ASN A 81 1.08 40.94 62.95
CA ASN A 81 2.18 40.83 61.99
C ASN A 81 1.67 40.82 60.54
N ALA A 82 0.54 40.17 60.27
CA ALA A 82 -0.16 40.23 58.99
C ALA A 82 -0.38 41.68 58.53
N ARG A 83 -0.88 42.54 59.45
CA ARG A 83 -1.11 43.97 59.21
C ARG A 83 0.14 44.83 58.98
N LYS A 84 1.35 44.27 59.05
CA LYS A 84 2.60 44.93 58.65
C LYS A 84 2.96 44.64 57.19
N LEU A 85 2.39 43.60 56.60
CA LEU A 85 2.56 43.19 55.20
C LEU A 85 1.39 43.71 54.36
N ASP A 86 0.16 43.53 54.84
CA ASP A 86 -1.06 44.09 54.23
C ASP A 86 -1.98 44.71 55.30
N LEU A 87 -2.18 46.03 55.22
CA LEU A 87 -3.02 46.80 56.14
C LEU A 87 -4.50 46.36 56.14
N SER A 88 -4.96 45.70 55.08
CA SER A 88 -6.36 45.24 54.93
C SER A 88 -6.66 43.90 55.62
N ALA A 89 -5.63 43.19 56.09
CA ALA A 89 -5.71 41.82 56.60
C ALA A 89 -6.65 41.62 57.82
N LYS A 90 -7.41 40.52 57.76
CA LYS A 90 -8.39 40.03 58.73
C LYS A 90 -8.05 38.62 59.19
N VAL A 91 -8.67 38.18 60.29
CA VAL A 91 -8.59 36.79 60.76
C VAL A 91 -9.24 35.87 59.73
N GLY A 92 -8.55 34.79 59.36
CA GLY A 92 -8.98 33.82 58.36
C GLY A 92 -8.41 34.03 56.95
N ASP A 93 -7.83 35.20 56.65
CA ASP A 93 -7.19 35.46 55.35
C ASP A 93 -5.92 34.61 55.18
N LEU A 94 -5.53 34.34 53.93
CA LEU A 94 -4.25 33.72 53.56
C LEU A 94 -3.32 34.79 52.99
N LEU A 95 -2.10 34.90 53.52
CA LEU A 95 -1.11 35.89 53.08
C LEU A 95 0.21 35.23 52.69
N LEU A 96 0.82 35.71 51.62
CA LEU A 96 2.18 35.36 51.21
C LEU A 96 3.20 36.08 52.10
N VAL A 97 3.83 35.33 53.00
CA VAL A 97 4.84 35.82 53.94
C VAL A 97 6.23 35.41 53.44
N GLU A 98 7.18 36.35 53.38
CA GLU A 98 8.56 36.00 53.01
C GLU A 98 9.20 35.10 54.09
N SER A 99 9.81 34.01 53.67
CA SER A 99 10.40 32.99 54.54
C SER A 99 11.77 32.52 54.02
N THR A 100 12.49 33.38 53.29
CA THR A 100 13.80 33.11 52.66
C THR A 100 14.90 32.78 53.69
N PRO A 101 15.47 31.55 53.70
CA PRO A 101 16.55 31.18 54.62
C PRO A 101 17.89 31.87 54.28
N LYS A 102 18.72 32.17 55.29
CA LYS A 102 19.97 32.94 55.12
C LYS A 102 20.99 32.30 54.16
N ASP A 103 21.15 30.98 54.21
CA ASP A 103 22.05 30.24 53.32
C ASP A 103 21.40 29.86 51.96
N PHE A 104 20.14 30.25 51.73
CA PHE A 104 19.38 29.79 50.57
C PHE A 104 19.97 30.22 49.24
N GLY A 105 20.66 31.37 49.16
CA GLY A 105 21.34 31.80 47.93
C GLY A 105 22.32 30.77 47.36
N ARG A 106 23.04 30.04 48.22
CA ARG A 106 23.95 28.95 47.78
C ARG A 106 23.19 27.75 47.23
N ILE A 107 22.10 27.38 47.89
CA ILE A 107 21.22 26.26 47.49
C ILE A 107 20.50 26.62 46.19
N ALA A 108 20.00 27.85 46.07
CA ALA A 108 19.38 28.41 44.89
C ALA A 108 20.34 28.38 43.70
N ALA A 109 21.58 28.86 43.84
CA ALA A 109 22.58 28.82 42.77
C ALA A 109 22.94 27.40 42.31
N GLN A 110 23.05 26.43 43.23
CA GLN A 110 23.32 25.03 42.88
C GLN A 110 22.15 24.38 42.12
N ASN A 111 20.92 24.59 42.59
CA ASN A 111 19.72 24.11 41.88
C ASN A 111 19.58 24.82 40.53
N ALA A 112 19.75 26.14 40.47
CA ALA A 112 19.69 26.93 39.24
C ALA A 112 20.62 26.38 38.15
N LYS A 113 21.89 26.07 38.51
CA LYS A 113 22.83 25.41 37.60
C LYS A 113 22.30 24.08 37.09
N GLN A 114 21.71 23.23 37.94
CA GLN A 114 21.15 21.94 37.53
C GLN A 114 19.93 22.09 36.61
N ILE A 115 19.04 23.03 36.91
CA ILE A 115 17.82 23.31 36.13
C ILE A 115 18.18 23.87 34.76
N ILE A 116 19.10 24.84 34.70
CA ILE A 116 19.57 25.43 33.44
C ILE A 116 20.25 24.34 32.58
N LEU A 117 21.12 23.51 33.15
CA LEU A 117 21.72 22.37 32.44
C LEU A 117 20.68 21.32 32.00
N GLN A 118 19.58 21.14 32.74
CA GLN A 118 18.48 20.28 32.31
C GLN A 118 17.69 20.91 31.15
N ARG A 119 17.35 22.21 31.22
CA ARG A 119 16.63 22.92 30.14
C ARG A 119 17.45 22.99 28.85
N ILE A 120 18.76 23.24 28.95
CA ILE A 120 19.68 23.14 27.80
C ILE A 120 19.59 21.75 27.16
N ARG A 121 19.68 20.67 27.96
CA ARG A 121 19.54 19.30 27.46
C ARG A 121 18.13 18.95 26.96
N GLU A 122 17.09 19.64 27.39
CA GLU A 122 15.72 19.48 26.87
C GLU A 122 15.60 20.11 25.48
N ALA A 123 16.04 21.36 25.33
CA ALA A 123 16.06 22.04 24.02
C ALA A 123 17.02 21.36 23.03
N GLU A 124 18.20 20.91 23.46
CA GLU A 124 19.13 20.15 22.60
C GLU A 124 18.50 18.85 22.08
N ARG A 125 17.73 18.13 22.91
CA ARG A 125 17.04 16.90 22.49
C ARG A 125 15.85 17.17 21.57
N GLU A 126 15.12 18.26 21.79
CA GLU A 126 13.98 18.65 20.96
C GLU A 126 14.46 19.17 19.59
N ALA A 127 15.47 20.03 19.54
CA ALA A 127 16.08 20.48 18.29
C ALA A 127 16.74 19.33 17.50
N GLN A 128 17.37 18.36 18.17
CA GLN A 128 17.82 17.13 17.52
C GLN A 128 16.65 16.30 16.97
N TYR A 129 15.55 16.18 17.72
CA TYR A 129 14.34 15.50 17.24
C TYR A 129 13.80 16.17 15.97
N GLU A 130 13.59 17.49 15.98
CA GLU A 130 13.09 18.25 14.83
C GLU A 130 13.99 18.08 13.59
N HIS A 131 15.31 18.17 13.77
CA HIS A 131 16.28 18.00 12.70
C HIS A 131 16.25 16.60 12.05
N TYR A 132 16.18 15.54 12.87
CA TYR A 132 16.16 14.17 12.34
C TYR A 132 14.77 13.70 11.91
N ALA A 133 13.68 14.26 12.45
CA ALA A 133 12.33 14.03 11.96
C ALA A 133 12.15 14.55 10.52
N GLN A 134 12.75 15.69 10.19
CA GLN A 134 12.82 16.19 8.80
C GLN A 134 13.70 15.32 7.87
N GLN A 135 14.49 14.39 8.43
CA GLN A 135 15.32 13.44 7.69
C GLN A 135 14.74 12.01 7.70
N GLU A 136 13.51 11.80 8.17
CA GLU A 136 12.83 10.51 8.03
C GLU A 136 12.71 10.14 6.55
N GLY A 137 13.19 8.94 6.21
CA GLY A 137 13.24 8.49 4.83
C GLY A 137 14.43 8.97 4.01
N GLU A 138 15.41 9.67 4.60
CA GLU A 138 16.67 10.06 3.93
C GLU A 138 17.86 9.15 4.31
N ILE A 139 18.99 9.30 3.59
CA ILE A 139 20.27 8.67 3.95
C ILE A 139 21.12 9.63 4.79
N VAL A 140 21.44 9.21 6.01
CA VAL A 140 22.39 9.89 6.90
C VAL A 140 23.75 9.17 6.91
N HIS A 141 24.82 9.92 7.20
CA HIS A 141 26.15 9.38 7.41
C HIS A 141 26.43 9.25 8.91
N GLY A 142 26.85 8.07 9.36
CA GLY A 142 27.19 7.81 10.75
C GLY A 142 28.55 7.13 10.93
N THR A 143 29.15 7.27 12.11
CA THR A 143 30.30 6.44 12.53
C THR A 143 29.86 5.35 13.50
N VAL A 144 30.34 4.12 13.30
CA VAL A 144 30.07 2.99 14.20
C VAL A 144 30.71 3.25 15.56
N HIS A 145 29.91 3.55 16.59
CA HIS A 145 30.40 3.87 17.93
C HIS A 145 30.43 2.65 18.87
N SER A 146 29.40 1.79 18.82
CA SER A 146 29.42 0.54 19.60
C SER A 146 28.69 -0.60 18.89
N ILE A 147 29.19 -1.83 19.04
CA ILE A 147 28.62 -3.05 18.47
C ILE A 147 28.17 -3.93 19.64
N LYS A 148 26.87 -4.26 19.71
CA LYS A 148 26.26 -4.98 20.84
C LYS A 148 25.41 -6.16 20.34
N PRO A 149 25.07 -7.15 21.19
CA PRO A 149 24.22 -8.27 20.79
C PRO A 149 22.87 -7.86 20.20
N GLN A 150 22.24 -6.79 20.69
CA GLN A 150 20.95 -6.28 20.20
C GLN A 150 21.03 -5.48 18.88
N GLY A 151 22.19 -4.94 18.53
CA GLY A 151 22.35 -4.01 17.41
C GLY A 151 23.60 -3.15 17.51
N ILE A 152 23.73 -2.20 16.58
CA ILE A 152 24.88 -1.29 16.48
C ILE A 152 24.41 0.13 16.79
N THR A 153 25.21 0.88 17.55
CA THR A 153 25.02 2.32 17.75
C THR A 153 25.89 3.07 16.74
N LEU A 154 25.25 3.86 15.87
CA LEU A 154 25.91 4.85 15.02
C LEU A 154 25.87 6.22 15.70
N HIS A 155 26.95 6.99 15.57
CA HIS A 155 27.01 8.38 15.99
C HIS A 155 26.84 9.26 14.74
N LEU A 156 25.80 10.11 14.72
CA LEU A 156 25.43 10.96 13.59
C LEU A 156 25.97 12.40 13.71
N GLY A 157 26.93 12.62 14.61
CA GLY A 157 27.54 13.94 14.86
C GLY A 157 26.93 14.64 16.07
N SER A 158 25.61 14.85 16.07
CA SER A 158 24.87 15.47 17.19
C SER A 158 24.04 14.47 18.01
N ALA A 159 23.59 13.36 17.41
CA ALA A 159 22.76 12.34 18.06
C ALA A 159 23.28 10.91 17.85
N GLU A 160 22.77 9.98 18.66
CA GLU A 160 22.97 8.53 18.51
C GLU A 160 21.80 7.90 17.74
N ALA A 161 22.11 7.00 16.81
CA ALA A 161 21.14 6.19 16.08
C ALA A 161 21.38 4.69 16.30
N ILE A 162 20.33 3.89 16.22
CA ILE A 162 20.38 2.44 16.42
C ILE A 162 20.12 1.73 15.09
N LEU A 163 21.07 0.88 14.69
CA LEU A 163 20.98 -0.07 13.58
C LEU A 163 20.72 -1.48 14.16
N PRO A 164 19.45 -1.88 14.38
CA PRO A 164 19.11 -3.17 14.98
C PRO A 164 19.40 -4.34 14.03
N ARG A 165 19.58 -5.56 14.56
CA ARG A 165 20.04 -6.72 13.77
C ARG A 165 19.17 -7.07 12.56
N ASN A 166 17.86 -6.87 12.63
CA ASN A 166 16.94 -7.12 11.51
C ASN A 166 17.04 -6.06 10.39
N GLN A 167 17.69 -4.92 10.66
CA GLN A 167 17.90 -3.82 9.70
C GLN A 167 19.36 -3.75 9.19
N GLN A 168 20.22 -4.65 9.65
CA GLN A 168 21.58 -4.86 9.14
C GLN A 168 21.55 -5.71 7.87
N VAL A 169 22.56 -5.58 7.02
CA VAL A 169 22.70 -6.39 5.80
C VAL A 169 23.29 -7.76 6.16
N PRO A 170 22.66 -8.89 5.79
CA PRO A 170 23.21 -10.22 6.03
C PRO A 170 24.61 -10.38 5.43
N GLY A 171 25.59 -10.76 6.26
CA GLY A 171 26.98 -10.94 5.85
C GLY A 171 27.86 -9.68 5.89
N GLU A 172 27.27 -8.48 6.00
CA GLU A 172 28.04 -7.24 6.16
C GLU A 172 28.78 -7.23 7.51
N ARG A 173 30.05 -6.82 7.49
CA ARG A 173 30.90 -6.76 8.68
C ARG A 173 31.19 -5.32 9.06
N TYR A 174 30.70 -4.91 10.22
CA TYR A 174 30.91 -3.57 10.75
C TYR A 174 32.12 -3.54 11.71
N THR A 175 32.96 -2.52 11.62
CA THR A 175 34.09 -2.29 12.53
C THR A 175 33.92 -0.98 13.31
N LEU A 176 34.54 -0.88 14.49
CA LEU A 176 34.47 0.34 15.30
C LEU A 176 35.13 1.53 14.57
N HIS A 177 34.49 2.70 14.65
CA HIS A 177 34.85 3.94 13.96
C HIS A 177 34.68 3.93 12.44
N GLN A 178 34.18 2.85 11.84
CA GLN A 178 33.83 2.81 10.41
C GLN A 178 32.78 3.88 10.08
N ARG A 179 32.96 4.61 8.98
CA ARG A 179 31.93 5.48 8.40
C ARG A 179 30.99 4.64 7.55
N VAL A 180 29.69 4.82 7.75
CA VAL A 180 28.63 3.99 7.17
C VAL A 180 27.44 4.89 6.83
N ARG A 181 26.91 4.80 5.60
CA ARG A 181 25.61 5.39 5.23
C ARG A 181 24.47 4.52 5.76
N ALA A 182 23.40 5.12 6.26
CA ALA A 182 22.20 4.39 6.65
C ALA A 182 20.93 5.19 6.37
N TYR A 183 19.88 4.49 5.97
CA TYR A 183 18.55 5.04 5.75
C TYR A 183 17.83 5.25 7.08
N VAL A 184 17.29 6.44 7.33
CA VAL A 184 16.47 6.73 8.52
C VAL A 184 15.10 6.07 8.37
N MET A 185 14.83 5.07 9.21
CA MET A 185 13.57 4.34 9.20
C MET A 185 12.47 5.09 9.95
N GLU A 186 12.80 5.64 11.12
CA GLU A 186 11.85 6.19 12.10
C GLU A 186 12.61 6.94 13.20
N VAL A 187 12.08 8.07 13.65
CA VAL A 187 12.62 8.92 14.72
C VAL A 187 11.55 9.12 15.79
N ARG A 188 11.68 8.42 16.93
CA ARG A 188 10.73 8.53 18.04
C ARG A 188 11.22 9.50 19.11
N LYS A 189 10.31 10.31 19.68
CA LYS A 189 10.59 11.00 20.94
C LYS A 189 10.72 9.98 22.08
N SER A 190 11.78 10.09 22.89
CA SER A 190 11.96 9.30 24.10
C SER A 190 12.45 10.20 25.24
N GLY A 191 12.14 9.83 26.48
CA GLY A 191 12.53 10.60 27.68
C GLY A 191 14.04 10.79 27.86
N ARG A 192 14.87 10.07 27.08
CA ARG A 192 16.34 10.16 27.07
C ARG A 192 16.92 10.88 25.83
N GLY A 193 16.12 11.23 24.83
CA GLY A 193 16.55 11.81 23.55
C GLY A 193 15.70 11.33 22.36
N PRO A 194 15.92 11.85 21.14
CA PRO A 194 15.38 11.24 19.94
C PRO A 194 15.96 9.83 19.77
N GLN A 195 15.08 8.83 19.67
CA GLN A 195 15.46 7.46 19.33
C GLN A 195 15.37 7.30 17.81
N ILE A 196 16.50 7.55 17.15
CA ILE A 196 16.66 7.41 15.70
C ILE A 196 16.92 5.93 15.38
N THR A 197 16.03 5.32 14.60
CA THR A 197 16.20 3.95 14.09
C THR A 197 16.62 4.01 12.63
N VAL A 198 17.71 3.33 12.27
CA VAL A 198 18.26 3.31 10.91
C VAL A 198 18.35 1.91 10.33
N SER A 199 18.47 1.81 9.00
CA SER A 199 18.59 0.56 8.26
C SER A 199 19.60 0.64 7.13
N ARG A 200 20.19 -0.51 6.79
CA ARG A 200 20.89 -0.74 5.52
C ARG A 200 20.24 -1.83 4.68
N SER A 201 19.36 -2.68 5.25
CA SER A 201 18.63 -3.73 4.51
C SER A 201 17.32 -3.24 3.87
N HIS A 202 16.75 -2.12 4.31
CA HIS A 202 15.46 -1.63 3.80
C HIS A 202 15.50 -1.24 2.31
N LYS A 203 14.39 -1.45 1.58
CA LYS A 203 14.30 -1.19 0.12
C LYS A 203 14.59 0.27 -0.25
N ASN A 204 14.21 1.22 0.61
CA ASN A 204 14.41 2.64 0.33
C ASN A 204 15.89 3.09 0.48
N MET A 205 16.77 2.30 1.11
CA MET A 205 18.22 2.56 1.05
C MET A 205 18.71 2.54 -0.40
N LEU A 206 18.28 1.56 -1.20
CA LEU A 206 18.61 1.48 -2.62
C LEU A 206 17.95 2.62 -3.43
N ARG A 207 16.69 2.95 -3.12
CA ARG A 207 15.99 4.12 -3.71
C ARG A 207 16.80 5.40 -3.54
N ARG A 208 17.18 5.74 -2.31
CA ARG A 208 17.91 6.98 -2.00
C ARG A 208 19.36 6.97 -2.53
N LEU A 209 20.01 5.80 -2.61
CA LEU A 209 21.32 5.71 -3.29
C LEU A 209 21.21 5.98 -4.80
N LEU A 210 20.16 5.48 -5.47
CA LEU A 210 19.88 5.79 -6.87
C LEU A 210 19.59 7.27 -7.07
N GLU A 211 18.75 7.87 -6.22
CA GLU A 211 18.44 9.31 -6.26
C GLU A 211 19.68 10.21 -6.01
N LEU A 212 20.70 9.73 -5.28
CA LEU A 212 21.96 10.44 -5.04
C LEU A 212 23.02 10.26 -6.15
N GLU A 213 22.99 9.15 -6.90
CA GLU A 213 24.01 8.78 -7.91
C GLU A 213 23.53 9.05 -9.35
N VAL A 214 22.21 9.17 -9.57
CA VAL A 214 21.56 9.28 -10.88
C VAL A 214 20.76 10.61 -10.96
N PRO A 215 21.36 11.70 -11.46
CA PRO A 215 20.70 13.02 -11.55
C PRO A 215 19.39 13.01 -12.33
N GLU A 216 19.24 12.09 -13.27
CA GLU A 216 18.03 11.91 -14.08
C GLU A 216 16.84 11.41 -13.24
N ILE A 217 17.10 10.69 -12.14
CA ILE A 217 16.08 10.32 -11.14
C ILE A 217 15.82 11.49 -10.19
N PHE A 218 16.86 12.16 -9.70
CA PHE A 218 16.72 13.33 -8.82
C PHE A 218 15.87 14.44 -9.44
N ASN A 219 16.08 14.70 -10.73
CA ASN A 219 15.32 15.68 -11.51
C ASN A 219 13.93 15.17 -11.98
N GLY A 220 13.58 13.91 -11.69
CA GLY A 220 12.29 13.31 -12.07
C GLY A 220 12.12 12.99 -13.56
N ALA A 221 13.19 13.01 -14.36
CA ALA A 221 13.17 12.60 -15.76
C ALA A 221 13.09 11.07 -15.93
N VAL A 222 13.57 10.32 -14.93
CA VAL A 222 13.43 8.86 -14.78
C VAL A 222 12.75 8.57 -13.44
N GLU A 223 11.75 7.68 -13.44
CA GLU A 223 10.95 7.33 -12.27
C GLU A 223 11.20 5.88 -11.83
N ILE A 224 11.57 5.66 -10.55
CA ILE A 224 11.69 4.32 -9.99
C ILE A 224 10.30 3.80 -9.60
N LYS A 225 9.68 3.03 -10.50
CA LYS A 225 8.35 2.42 -10.37
C LYS A 225 8.29 1.37 -9.26
N SER A 226 9.28 0.47 -9.20
CA SER A 226 9.28 -0.67 -8.26
C SER A 226 10.69 -1.06 -7.82
N ILE A 227 10.83 -1.61 -6.61
CA ILE A 227 12.08 -2.16 -6.06
C ILE A 227 11.77 -3.45 -5.31
N ALA A 228 12.34 -4.56 -5.78
CA ALA A 228 12.39 -5.83 -5.07
C ALA A 228 13.82 -6.04 -4.55
N ARG A 229 14.00 -6.17 -3.23
CA ARG A 229 15.32 -6.24 -2.59
C ARG A 229 15.46 -7.46 -1.68
N GLU A 230 16.52 -8.24 -1.89
CA GLU A 230 17.05 -9.23 -0.93
C GLU A 230 18.46 -8.78 -0.55
N ALA A 231 18.51 -7.96 0.51
CA ALA A 231 19.68 -7.16 0.88
C ALA A 231 20.96 -8.00 1.09
N GLY A 232 22.10 -7.49 0.60
CA GLY A 232 23.39 -8.18 0.63
C GLY A 232 23.51 -9.34 -0.36
N SER A 233 22.49 -9.58 -1.19
CA SER A 233 22.48 -10.67 -2.16
C SER A 233 22.11 -10.18 -3.56
N ARG A 234 20.83 -9.84 -3.79
CA ARG A 234 20.36 -9.33 -5.09
C ARG A 234 19.15 -8.42 -4.95
N SER A 235 19.09 -7.38 -5.77
CA SER A 235 17.97 -6.48 -5.96
C SER A 235 17.58 -6.39 -7.44
N LYS A 236 16.30 -6.17 -7.70
CA LYS A 236 15.75 -5.76 -9.00
C LYS A 236 15.08 -4.39 -8.84
N VAL A 237 15.30 -3.50 -9.79
CA VAL A 237 14.78 -2.12 -9.80
C VAL A 237 14.09 -1.87 -11.14
N ALA A 238 12.81 -1.50 -11.10
CA ALA A 238 12.04 -1.15 -12.29
C ALA A 238 12.02 0.37 -12.48
N VAL A 239 12.50 0.84 -13.62
CA VAL A 239 12.62 2.27 -13.96
C VAL A 239 11.89 2.59 -15.26
N ALA A 240 11.20 3.73 -15.30
CA ALA A 240 10.53 4.25 -16.49
C ALA A 240 11.07 5.64 -16.84
N ALA A 241 11.23 5.94 -18.13
CA ALA A 241 11.48 7.31 -18.55
C ALA A 241 10.16 8.12 -18.48
N ARG A 242 10.23 9.32 -17.90
CA ARG A 242 9.14 10.30 -17.90
C ARG A 242 9.30 11.33 -19.01
N GLN A 243 10.52 11.54 -19.48
CA GLN A 243 10.86 12.42 -20.60
C GLN A 243 11.24 11.59 -21.83
N ALA A 244 10.67 11.92 -22.99
CA ALA A 244 11.00 11.28 -24.26
C ALA A 244 12.48 11.51 -24.63
N GLY A 245 13.13 10.49 -25.21
CA GLY A 245 14.54 10.54 -25.60
C GLY A 245 15.55 10.23 -24.47
N VAL A 246 15.08 9.95 -23.24
CA VAL A 246 15.93 9.50 -22.13
C VAL A 246 15.84 7.97 -22.01
N ASP A 247 16.98 7.28 -22.08
CA ASP A 247 17.07 5.85 -21.72
C ASP A 247 17.10 5.72 -20.18
N PRO A 248 16.08 5.10 -19.55
CA PRO A 248 16.02 4.99 -18.10
C PRO A 248 17.00 3.97 -17.55
N VAL A 249 17.37 2.94 -18.32
CA VAL A 249 18.33 1.91 -17.90
C VAL A 249 19.75 2.44 -18.04
N GLY A 250 20.09 3.02 -19.20
CA GLY A 250 21.39 3.64 -19.46
C GLY A 250 21.71 4.78 -18.50
N ALA A 251 20.73 5.61 -18.11
CA ALA A 251 20.91 6.63 -17.07
C ALA A 251 21.29 6.00 -15.72
N CYS A 252 20.59 4.97 -15.26
CA CYS A 252 20.88 4.32 -13.98
C CYS A 252 22.21 3.57 -13.95
N VAL A 253 22.54 2.89 -15.06
CA VAL A 253 23.77 2.10 -15.21
C VAL A 253 25.00 3.02 -15.36
N GLY A 254 24.86 4.10 -16.14
CA GLY A 254 25.94 5.02 -16.50
C GLY A 254 26.96 4.40 -17.46
N MET A 255 27.92 5.20 -17.93
CA MET A 255 28.97 4.74 -18.84
C MET A 255 29.69 3.50 -18.27
N ARG A 256 29.62 2.37 -19.00
CA ARG A 256 30.22 1.08 -18.63
C ARG A 256 29.84 0.58 -17.21
N GLY A 257 28.69 0.98 -16.68
CA GLY A 257 28.20 0.54 -15.37
C GLY A 257 28.79 1.27 -14.17
N VAL A 258 29.51 2.40 -14.35
CA VAL A 258 30.21 3.09 -13.25
C VAL A 258 29.25 3.57 -12.15
N ARG A 259 28.09 4.14 -12.50
CA ARG A 259 27.09 4.61 -11.50
C ARG A 259 26.54 3.44 -10.71
N ILE A 260 26.04 2.40 -11.38
CA ILE A 260 25.46 1.24 -10.67
C ILE A 260 26.52 0.49 -9.84
N GLN A 261 27.78 0.43 -10.30
CA GLN A 261 28.86 -0.20 -9.53
C GLN A 261 29.24 0.60 -8.26
N SER A 262 29.11 1.93 -8.26
CA SER A 262 29.21 2.76 -7.05
C SER A 262 28.21 2.29 -5.98
N ILE A 263 26.95 2.10 -6.38
CA ILE A 263 25.85 1.65 -5.51
C ILE A 263 26.08 0.20 -5.04
N VAL A 264 26.48 -0.72 -5.94
CA VAL A 264 26.84 -2.10 -5.59
C VAL A 264 27.95 -2.14 -4.54
N ASN A 265 28.96 -1.28 -4.65
CA ASN A 265 30.06 -1.19 -3.70
C ASN A 265 29.61 -0.66 -2.33
N GLU A 266 28.80 0.40 -2.29
CA GLU A 266 28.20 0.94 -1.05
C GLU A 266 27.28 -0.09 -0.37
N LEU A 267 26.58 -0.94 -1.12
CA LEU A 267 25.76 -2.04 -0.59
C LEU A 267 26.54 -3.34 -0.33
N GLY A 268 27.88 -3.30 -0.34
CA GLY A 268 28.72 -4.42 0.08
C GLY A 268 28.80 -5.59 -0.92
N GLY A 269 28.54 -5.34 -2.21
CA GLY A 269 28.57 -6.36 -3.26
C GLY A 269 27.19 -6.95 -3.62
N GLU A 270 26.10 -6.38 -3.11
CA GLU A 270 24.74 -6.73 -3.51
C GLU A 270 24.54 -6.52 -5.02
N LYS A 271 24.15 -7.56 -5.76
CA LYS A 271 23.93 -7.45 -7.22
C LYS A 271 22.64 -6.68 -7.51
N ILE A 272 22.68 -5.68 -8.39
CA ILE A 272 21.49 -4.89 -8.74
C ILE A 272 21.20 -5.05 -10.22
N ASP A 273 20.02 -5.57 -10.55
CA ASP A 273 19.49 -5.57 -11.91
C ASP A 273 18.62 -4.30 -12.09
N VAL A 274 18.99 -3.44 -13.04
CA VAL A 274 18.12 -2.34 -13.50
C VAL A 274 17.32 -2.86 -14.70
N ILE A 275 15.99 -2.71 -14.62
CA ILE A 275 15.03 -3.25 -15.57
C ILE A 275 14.13 -2.10 -16.04
N GLU A 276 13.92 -1.99 -17.35
CA GLU A 276 12.92 -1.08 -17.90
C GLU A 276 11.51 -1.55 -17.49
N TRP A 277 10.74 -0.65 -16.87
CA TRP A 277 9.33 -0.88 -16.57
C TRP A 277 8.49 -0.71 -17.84
N ASP A 278 7.53 -1.61 -18.03
CA ASP A 278 6.62 -1.61 -19.18
C ASP A 278 5.16 -1.57 -18.70
N PRO A 279 4.26 -0.79 -19.33
CA PRO A 279 2.83 -0.84 -19.03
C PRO A 279 2.18 -2.18 -19.39
N ASP A 280 2.71 -2.93 -20.35
CA ASP A 280 2.27 -4.32 -20.59
C ASP A 280 2.92 -5.25 -19.55
N ALA A 281 2.09 -5.90 -18.74
CA ALA A 281 2.54 -6.85 -17.74
C ALA A 281 3.27 -8.07 -18.36
N THR A 282 2.90 -8.47 -19.58
CA THR A 282 3.52 -9.58 -20.32
C THR A 282 5.00 -9.27 -20.58
N THR A 283 5.26 -8.12 -21.19
CA THR A 283 6.58 -7.58 -21.49
C THR A 283 7.35 -7.22 -20.22
N PHE A 284 6.72 -6.61 -19.21
CA PHE A 284 7.40 -6.28 -17.95
C PHE A 284 7.84 -7.54 -17.17
N ILE A 285 7.03 -8.61 -17.15
CA ILE A 285 7.39 -9.88 -16.49
C ILE A 285 8.55 -10.56 -17.23
N ALA A 286 8.54 -10.56 -18.57
CA ALA A 286 9.66 -11.05 -19.36
C ALA A 286 10.95 -10.26 -19.09
N LYS A 287 10.88 -8.92 -19.10
CA LYS A 287 11.99 -8.02 -18.73
C LYS A 287 12.47 -8.25 -17.29
N ALA A 288 11.58 -8.53 -16.34
CA ALA A 288 11.92 -8.73 -14.92
C ALA A 288 12.70 -10.03 -14.64
N LEU A 289 12.51 -11.07 -15.44
CA LEU A 289 13.23 -12.35 -15.31
C LEU A 289 14.65 -12.32 -15.88
N SER A 290 15.04 -11.25 -16.58
CA SER A 290 16.41 -10.95 -17.01
C SER A 290 17.42 -11.24 -15.88
N PRO A 291 18.53 -11.97 -16.15
CA PRO A 291 19.13 -12.23 -17.47
C PRO A 291 18.58 -13.44 -18.24
N ALA A 292 17.61 -14.20 -17.72
CA ALA A 292 17.08 -15.36 -18.42
C ALA A 292 16.24 -14.94 -19.65
N LYS A 293 16.37 -15.67 -20.77
CA LYS A 293 15.51 -15.48 -21.95
C LYS A 293 14.16 -16.14 -21.72
N VAL A 294 13.08 -15.42 -22.01
CA VAL A 294 11.69 -15.89 -21.90
C VAL A 294 11.12 -16.16 -23.29
N LEU A 295 10.41 -17.28 -23.45
CA LEU A 295 9.81 -17.70 -24.72
C LEU A 295 8.38 -17.19 -24.86
N SER A 296 7.55 -17.36 -23.83
CA SER A 296 6.20 -16.77 -23.72
C SER A 296 5.83 -16.51 -22.26
N VAL A 297 4.86 -15.60 -22.06
CA VAL A 297 4.24 -15.29 -20.77
C VAL A 297 2.73 -15.31 -20.96
N HIS A 298 2.01 -15.99 -20.06
CA HIS A 298 0.55 -16.05 -20.03
C HIS A 298 0.04 -15.51 -18.71
N LEU A 299 -0.88 -14.54 -18.80
CA LEU A 299 -1.43 -13.85 -17.65
C LEU A 299 -2.79 -14.45 -17.27
N ASP A 300 -2.82 -15.10 -16.11
CA ASP A 300 -4.00 -15.61 -15.42
C ASP A 300 -4.34 -14.65 -14.27
N ASP A 301 -5.01 -13.55 -14.61
CA ASP A 301 -5.55 -12.60 -13.64
C ASP A 301 -6.86 -13.17 -13.07
N ASP A 302 -6.82 -13.72 -11.86
CA ASP A 302 -8.00 -14.25 -11.17
C ASP A 302 -8.39 -13.39 -9.95
N PRO A 303 -9.66 -12.94 -9.83
CA PRO A 303 -10.12 -12.15 -8.68
C PRO A 303 -10.06 -12.87 -7.33
N ILE A 304 -10.03 -14.21 -7.32
CA ILE A 304 -10.09 -15.07 -6.14
C ILE A 304 -8.72 -15.70 -5.85
N GLU A 305 -8.07 -16.31 -6.85
CA GLU A 305 -6.77 -16.98 -6.69
C GLU A 305 -5.55 -16.03 -6.82
N GLY A 306 -5.79 -14.83 -7.34
CA GLY A 306 -4.82 -13.76 -7.53
C GLY A 306 -4.05 -13.83 -8.86
N LYS A 307 -3.40 -12.70 -9.17
CA LYS A 307 -2.61 -12.48 -10.39
C LYS A 307 -1.47 -13.49 -10.53
N THR A 308 -1.61 -14.41 -11.48
CA THR A 308 -0.64 -15.48 -11.77
C THR A 308 -0.12 -15.35 -13.20
N ALA A 309 1.18 -15.54 -13.38
CA ALA A 309 1.87 -15.45 -14.66
C ALA A 309 2.61 -16.75 -14.93
N ASN A 310 2.07 -17.52 -15.87
CA ASN A 310 2.67 -18.74 -16.38
C ASN A 310 3.74 -18.38 -17.42
N VAL A 311 5.01 -18.65 -17.14
CA VAL A 311 6.15 -18.27 -17.98
C VAL A 311 6.86 -19.49 -18.53
N VAL A 312 7.01 -19.57 -19.85
CA VAL A 312 7.79 -20.62 -20.51
C VAL A 312 9.19 -20.08 -20.82
N VAL A 313 10.21 -20.84 -20.42
CA VAL A 313 11.62 -20.54 -20.72
C VAL A 313 12.30 -21.77 -21.34
N PRO A 314 13.29 -21.59 -22.24
CA PRO A 314 14.13 -22.69 -22.70
C PRO A 314 14.76 -23.48 -21.54
N ASP A 315 14.92 -24.78 -21.71
CA ASP A 315 15.31 -25.69 -20.63
C ASP A 315 16.71 -25.39 -20.05
N ASP A 316 17.63 -24.89 -20.88
CA ASP A 316 18.95 -24.38 -20.44
C ASP A 316 18.82 -23.08 -19.60
N GLN A 317 17.77 -22.30 -19.83
CA GLN A 317 17.47 -21.06 -19.11
C GLN A 317 16.66 -21.30 -17.82
N LEU A 318 16.02 -22.46 -17.64
CA LEU A 318 15.15 -22.76 -16.49
C LEU A 318 15.84 -22.50 -15.14
N SER A 319 17.05 -23.05 -14.97
CA SER A 319 17.86 -22.84 -13.76
C SER A 319 18.27 -21.39 -13.54
N LEU A 320 18.43 -20.60 -14.60
CA LEU A 320 18.76 -19.17 -14.52
C LEU A 320 17.53 -18.31 -14.21
N ALA A 321 16.38 -18.65 -14.79
CA ALA A 321 15.09 -17.97 -14.59
C ALA A 321 14.58 -18.12 -13.16
N ILE A 322 14.63 -19.34 -12.62
CA ILE A 322 14.36 -19.64 -11.20
C ILE A 322 15.44 -18.98 -10.32
N GLY A 323 16.71 -19.23 -10.65
CA GLY A 323 17.88 -18.76 -9.92
C GLY A 323 18.11 -19.51 -8.59
N ARG A 324 19.27 -19.28 -7.97
CA ARG A 324 19.68 -19.96 -6.73
C ARG A 324 18.60 -19.84 -5.64
N ALA A 325 18.08 -20.98 -5.18
CA ALA A 325 16.98 -21.08 -4.20
C ALA A 325 15.76 -20.21 -4.57
N GLY A 326 15.40 -20.13 -5.86
CA GLY A 326 14.25 -19.37 -6.36
C GLY A 326 14.39 -17.85 -6.30
N GLN A 327 15.60 -17.32 -6.07
CA GLN A 327 15.80 -15.88 -5.86
C GLN A 327 15.40 -15.02 -7.06
N ASN A 328 15.69 -15.43 -8.29
CA ASN A 328 15.41 -14.60 -9.47
C ASN A 328 13.90 -14.50 -9.73
N ALA A 329 13.20 -15.64 -9.70
CA ALA A 329 11.74 -15.70 -9.75
C ALA A 329 11.09 -14.92 -8.59
N ARG A 330 11.55 -15.09 -7.35
CA ARG A 330 10.97 -14.40 -6.18
C ARG A 330 11.20 -12.88 -6.23
N LEU A 331 12.34 -12.42 -6.76
CA LEU A 331 12.58 -10.99 -6.98
C LEU A 331 11.72 -10.44 -8.11
N ALA A 332 11.57 -11.16 -9.23
CA ALA A 332 10.68 -10.75 -10.32
C ALA A 332 9.23 -10.67 -9.84
N ALA A 333 8.72 -11.67 -9.12
CA ALA A 333 7.37 -11.68 -8.55
C ALA A 333 7.12 -10.51 -7.58
N LYS A 334 8.09 -10.21 -6.70
CA LYS A 334 8.06 -9.02 -5.81
C LYS A 334 8.13 -7.69 -6.58
N LEU A 335 8.73 -7.67 -7.78
CA LEU A 335 8.91 -6.47 -8.59
C LEU A 335 7.64 -6.13 -9.38
N THR A 336 6.99 -7.16 -9.95
CA THR A 336 5.82 -7.04 -10.82
C THR A 336 4.49 -7.10 -10.06
N GLY A 337 4.46 -7.73 -8.88
CA GLY A 337 3.25 -7.98 -8.11
C GLY A 337 2.47 -9.24 -8.53
N TRP A 338 2.99 -10.03 -9.47
CA TRP A 338 2.40 -11.28 -9.95
C TRP A 338 3.04 -12.49 -9.26
N ARG A 339 2.28 -13.55 -9.00
CA ARG A 339 2.83 -14.90 -8.83
C ARG A 339 3.45 -15.31 -10.17
N ILE A 340 4.70 -15.77 -10.18
CA ILE A 340 5.39 -16.17 -11.42
C ILE A 340 5.74 -17.66 -11.30
N ASP A 341 5.05 -18.46 -12.11
CA ASP A 341 5.25 -19.91 -12.20
C ASP A 341 5.99 -20.20 -13.50
N ILE A 342 7.21 -20.74 -13.39
CA ILE A 342 8.14 -20.91 -14.51
C ILE A 342 8.19 -22.38 -14.92
N GLN A 343 8.02 -22.65 -16.21
CA GLN A 343 8.06 -23.98 -16.82
C GLN A 343 9.14 -24.04 -17.92
N SER A 344 9.71 -25.22 -18.12
CA SER A 344 10.55 -25.56 -19.28
C SER A 344 9.70 -25.64 -20.56
N VAL A 345 10.35 -25.61 -21.73
CA VAL A 345 9.67 -25.86 -23.02
C VAL A 345 9.18 -27.30 -23.08
N THR A 346 9.98 -28.24 -22.58
CA THR A 346 9.60 -29.66 -22.48
C THR A 346 8.37 -29.85 -21.57
N GLU A 347 8.37 -29.25 -20.39
CA GLU A 347 7.25 -29.30 -19.43
C GLU A 347 5.97 -28.69 -20.02
N ALA A 348 6.08 -27.50 -20.61
CA ALA A 348 4.95 -26.79 -21.20
C ALA A 348 4.41 -27.51 -22.44
N GLY A 349 5.27 -28.06 -23.29
CA GLY A 349 4.91 -28.84 -24.46
C GLY A 349 4.19 -30.15 -24.10
N ARG A 350 4.72 -30.92 -23.13
CA ARG A 350 4.08 -32.15 -22.63
C ARG A 350 2.71 -31.84 -22.01
N TRP A 351 2.60 -30.79 -21.20
CA TRP A 351 1.32 -30.31 -20.67
C TRP A 351 0.33 -29.96 -21.81
N ALA A 352 0.77 -29.28 -22.86
CA ALA A 352 -0.11 -28.90 -23.96
C ALA A 352 -0.62 -30.12 -24.74
N LEU A 353 0.24 -31.11 -25.04
CA LEU A 353 -0.17 -32.34 -25.72
C LEU A 353 -1.09 -33.21 -24.84
N GLN A 354 -0.83 -33.29 -23.54
CA GLN A 354 -1.75 -33.95 -22.60
C GLN A 354 -3.14 -33.30 -22.63
N ARG A 355 -3.22 -31.97 -22.59
CA ARG A 355 -4.50 -31.22 -22.66
C ARG A 355 -5.24 -31.45 -23.98
N VAL A 356 -4.51 -31.53 -25.09
CA VAL A 356 -5.06 -31.84 -26.42
C VAL A 356 -5.66 -33.26 -26.49
N ASN A 357 -5.03 -34.24 -25.82
CA ASN A 357 -5.57 -35.60 -25.69
C ASN A 357 -6.76 -35.68 -24.70
N GLU A 358 -6.74 -34.92 -23.61
CA GLU A 358 -7.78 -34.95 -22.56
C GLU A 358 -9.09 -34.27 -22.98
N ASP A 359 -9.02 -33.11 -23.64
CA ASP A 359 -10.19 -32.29 -24.00
C ASP A 359 -10.36 -32.20 -25.54
N PRO A 360 -11.27 -32.99 -26.16
CA PRO A 360 -11.48 -32.99 -27.63
C PRO A 360 -11.82 -31.63 -28.25
N ASN A 361 -12.31 -30.68 -27.44
CA ASN A 361 -12.64 -29.32 -27.84
C ASN A 361 -11.40 -28.42 -28.03
N VAL A 362 -10.22 -28.82 -27.54
CA VAL A 362 -8.96 -28.08 -27.74
C VAL A 362 -8.52 -28.17 -29.21
N LEU A 363 -8.64 -29.34 -29.84
CA LEU A 363 -8.19 -29.56 -31.23
C LEU A 363 -8.80 -28.56 -32.23
N PRO A 364 -10.13 -28.36 -32.31
CA PRO A 364 -10.72 -27.32 -33.17
C PRO A 364 -10.29 -25.90 -32.82
N ALA A 365 -10.04 -25.61 -31.53
CA ALA A 365 -9.69 -24.28 -31.06
C ALA A 365 -8.26 -23.84 -31.39
N LEU A 366 -7.36 -24.79 -31.70
CA LEU A 366 -5.99 -24.51 -32.12
C LEU A 366 -5.87 -23.98 -33.55
N GLY A 367 -6.83 -24.29 -34.42
CA GLY A 367 -6.77 -23.94 -35.85
C GLY A 367 -5.46 -24.40 -36.49
N LEU A 368 -4.74 -23.49 -37.17
CA LEU A 368 -3.46 -23.78 -37.81
C LEU A 368 -2.39 -24.35 -36.86
N ALA A 369 -2.45 -24.06 -35.55
CA ALA A 369 -1.49 -24.63 -34.60
C ALA A 369 -1.68 -26.15 -34.38
N ALA A 370 -2.80 -26.74 -34.81
CA ALA A 370 -3.01 -28.19 -34.76
C ALA A 370 -2.06 -28.95 -35.71
N GLU A 371 -1.68 -28.35 -36.84
CA GLU A 371 -0.74 -28.96 -37.82
C GLU A 371 0.67 -29.17 -37.21
N LEU A 372 1.01 -28.42 -36.16
CA LEU A 372 2.30 -28.47 -35.48
C LEU A 372 2.36 -29.55 -34.39
N LEU A 373 1.23 -30.14 -33.98
CA LEU A 373 1.18 -31.13 -32.90
C LEU A 373 2.12 -32.33 -33.12
N PRO A 374 2.21 -32.96 -34.32
CA PRO A 374 3.14 -34.06 -34.56
C PRO A 374 4.61 -33.62 -34.51
N ALA A 375 4.91 -32.40 -34.98
CA ALA A 375 6.27 -31.86 -34.93
C ALA A 375 6.73 -31.59 -33.49
N VAL A 376 5.84 -31.01 -32.66
CA VAL A 376 6.08 -30.77 -31.23
C VAL A 376 6.27 -32.10 -30.50
N ALA A 377 5.38 -33.08 -30.70
CA ALA A 377 5.52 -34.42 -30.11
C ALA A 377 6.85 -35.10 -30.46
N ASN A 378 7.25 -35.05 -31.74
CA ASN A 378 8.52 -35.61 -32.21
C ASN A 378 9.75 -34.87 -31.65
N SER A 379 9.67 -33.54 -31.45
CA SER A 379 10.75 -32.79 -30.79
C SER A 379 10.87 -33.16 -29.30
N LEU A 380 9.75 -33.19 -28.56
CA LEU A 380 9.71 -33.50 -27.13
C LEU A 380 10.37 -34.86 -26.85
N HIS A 381 9.94 -35.90 -27.56
CA HIS A 381 10.47 -37.26 -27.38
C HIS A 381 11.98 -37.34 -27.66
N ARG A 382 12.48 -36.56 -28.64
CA ARG A 382 13.91 -36.49 -28.93
C ARG A 382 14.70 -35.73 -27.85
N HIS A 383 14.18 -34.62 -27.35
CA HIS A 383 14.82 -33.84 -26.28
C HIS A 383 14.81 -34.58 -24.94
N GLU A 384 13.75 -35.35 -24.65
CA GLU A 384 13.67 -36.26 -23.51
C GLU A 384 14.73 -37.38 -23.60
N ALA A 385 14.91 -37.99 -24.77
CA ALA A 385 15.86 -39.09 -24.97
C ALA A 385 17.34 -38.64 -25.07
N GLU A 386 17.61 -37.51 -25.73
CA GLU A 386 18.97 -37.09 -26.12
C GLU A 386 19.52 -35.90 -25.32
N SER A 387 18.67 -35.19 -24.54
CA SER A 387 19.04 -33.99 -23.77
C SER A 387 19.72 -32.87 -24.57
N LEU A 388 19.45 -32.82 -25.89
CA LEU A 388 19.97 -31.79 -26.80
C LEU A 388 19.25 -30.44 -26.60
N PRO A 389 19.90 -29.30 -26.92
CA PRO A 389 19.22 -28.00 -26.95
C PRO A 389 18.22 -27.92 -28.11
N TYR A 390 17.06 -27.29 -27.87
CA TYR A 390 16.02 -27.05 -28.88
C TYR A 390 16.51 -26.12 -30.01
N ASN A 391 16.10 -26.43 -31.25
CA ASN A 391 16.30 -25.51 -32.38
C ASN A 391 15.26 -24.37 -32.38
N GLY A 392 15.58 -23.27 -33.07
CA GLY A 392 14.70 -22.09 -33.11
C GLY A 392 13.30 -22.36 -33.67
N GLU A 393 13.17 -23.28 -34.63
CA GLU A 393 11.89 -23.70 -35.20
C GLU A 393 11.08 -24.57 -34.22
N GLU A 394 11.74 -25.45 -33.47
CA GLU A 394 11.12 -26.33 -32.47
C GLU A 394 10.63 -25.52 -31.25
N LEU A 395 11.40 -24.52 -30.82
CA LEU A 395 10.96 -23.52 -29.84
C LEU A 395 9.72 -22.76 -30.33
N LEU A 396 9.68 -22.35 -31.60
CA LEU A 396 8.58 -21.56 -32.17
C LEU A 396 7.32 -22.41 -32.35
N ALA A 397 7.44 -23.66 -32.82
CA ALA A 397 6.33 -24.58 -32.95
C ALA A 397 5.73 -24.95 -31.58
N THR A 398 6.58 -25.31 -30.61
CA THR A 398 6.15 -25.62 -29.24
C THR A 398 5.50 -24.42 -28.59
N ARG A 399 6.07 -23.21 -28.77
CA ARG A 399 5.44 -21.95 -28.34
C ARG A 399 4.04 -21.79 -28.94
N GLN A 400 3.87 -21.92 -30.26
CA GLN A 400 2.57 -21.71 -30.90
C GLN A 400 1.49 -22.68 -30.41
N VAL A 401 1.83 -23.96 -30.21
CA VAL A 401 0.93 -24.96 -29.61
C VAL A 401 0.59 -24.59 -28.17
N VAL A 402 1.58 -24.34 -27.31
CA VAL A 402 1.38 -23.98 -25.89
C VAL A 402 0.55 -22.70 -25.75
N GLU A 403 0.85 -21.67 -26.54
CA GLU A 403 0.07 -20.43 -26.54
C GLU A 403 -1.37 -20.67 -26.97
N GLY A 404 -1.61 -21.50 -28.00
CA GLY A 404 -2.95 -21.87 -28.45
C GLY A 404 -3.77 -22.57 -27.36
N VAL A 405 -3.22 -23.62 -26.74
CA VAL A 405 -3.88 -24.35 -25.64
C VAL A 405 -4.16 -23.42 -24.46
N ARG A 406 -3.20 -22.57 -24.06
CA ARG A 406 -3.39 -21.61 -22.97
C ARG A 406 -4.44 -20.54 -23.29
N ARG A 407 -4.49 -20.03 -24.52
CA ARG A 407 -5.53 -19.09 -24.98
C ARG A 407 -6.93 -19.72 -24.95
N TYR A 408 -7.07 -21.00 -25.31
CA TYR A 408 -8.35 -21.71 -25.22
C TYR A 408 -8.87 -21.81 -23.78
N TYR A 409 -8.07 -22.30 -22.83
CA TYR A 409 -8.53 -22.37 -21.44
C TYR A 409 -8.74 -20.99 -20.79
N ALA A 410 -7.98 -19.98 -21.21
CA ALA A 410 -8.22 -18.60 -20.78
C ALA A 410 -9.54 -18.04 -21.34
N SER A 411 -9.93 -18.39 -22.58
CA SER A 411 -11.22 -17.94 -23.14
C SER A 411 -12.41 -18.62 -22.44
N LEU A 412 -12.29 -19.90 -22.06
CA LEU A 412 -13.28 -20.57 -21.21
C LEU A 412 -13.45 -19.85 -19.86
N ARG A 413 -12.36 -19.68 -19.08
CA ARG A 413 -12.39 -18.98 -17.79
C ARG A 413 -12.99 -17.57 -17.93
N ASN A 414 -12.60 -16.83 -18.97
CA ASN A 414 -13.11 -15.47 -19.18
C ASN A 414 -14.59 -15.45 -19.59
N ALA A 415 -15.08 -16.44 -20.34
CA ALA A 415 -16.50 -16.57 -20.65
C ALA A 415 -17.34 -16.94 -19.40
N GLU A 416 -16.82 -17.81 -18.53
CA GLU A 416 -17.45 -18.15 -17.24
C GLU A 416 -17.49 -16.94 -16.30
N ARG A 417 -16.37 -16.22 -16.15
CA ARG A 417 -16.29 -14.96 -15.39
C ARG A 417 -17.24 -13.90 -15.93
N ALA A 418 -17.33 -13.74 -17.25
CA ALA A 418 -18.25 -12.79 -17.88
C ALA A 418 -19.72 -13.11 -17.57
N ARG A 419 -20.11 -14.40 -17.52
CA ARG A 419 -21.44 -14.84 -17.09
C ARG A 419 -21.69 -14.53 -15.62
N MET A 420 -20.75 -14.87 -14.73
CA MET A 420 -20.87 -14.59 -13.28
C MET A 420 -21.00 -13.08 -12.99
N ILE A 421 -20.21 -12.24 -13.66
CA ILE A 421 -20.27 -10.78 -13.51
C ILE A 421 -21.58 -10.22 -14.09
N ALA A 422 -22.08 -10.76 -15.21
CA ALA A 422 -23.37 -10.38 -15.76
C ALA A 422 -24.53 -10.75 -14.82
N GLU A 423 -24.48 -11.92 -14.17
CA GLU A 423 -25.48 -12.35 -13.19
C GLU A 423 -25.45 -11.48 -11.92
N GLU A 424 -24.26 -11.19 -11.37
CA GLU A 424 -24.13 -10.34 -10.18
C GLU A 424 -24.56 -8.89 -10.46
N THR A 425 -24.17 -8.33 -11.61
CA THR A 425 -24.58 -6.96 -12.01
C THR A 425 -26.07 -6.87 -12.32
N ALA A 426 -26.68 -7.86 -12.97
CA ALA A 426 -28.13 -7.93 -13.17
C ALA A 426 -28.88 -8.05 -11.83
N ARG A 427 -28.42 -8.92 -10.91
CA ARG A 427 -28.99 -9.05 -9.56
C ARG A 427 -28.90 -7.74 -8.77
N ARG A 428 -27.77 -7.02 -8.88
CA ARG A 428 -27.57 -5.72 -8.22
C ARG A 428 -28.44 -4.62 -8.86
N ALA A 429 -28.63 -4.65 -10.18
CA ALA A 429 -29.52 -3.74 -10.88
C ALA A 429 -30.98 -3.93 -10.44
N ALA A 430 -31.49 -5.16 -10.44
CA ALA A 430 -32.85 -5.48 -10.02
C ALA A 430 -33.14 -5.09 -8.54
N LEU A 431 -32.15 -5.22 -7.65
CA LEU A 431 -32.26 -4.73 -6.28
C LEU A 431 -32.31 -3.19 -6.20
N ALA A 432 -31.49 -2.50 -6.99
CA ALA A 432 -31.47 -1.04 -7.05
C ALA A 432 -32.75 -0.46 -7.70
N GLU A 433 -33.31 -1.15 -8.69
CA GLU A 433 -34.57 -0.85 -9.35
C GLU A 433 -35.75 -1.01 -8.38
N ALA A 434 -35.86 -2.15 -7.69
CA ALA A 434 -36.86 -2.37 -6.64
C ALA A 434 -36.73 -1.39 -5.45
N GLU A 435 -35.52 -0.90 -5.16
CA GLU A 435 -35.33 0.22 -4.20
C GLU A 435 -35.78 1.56 -4.78
N ALA A 436 -35.54 1.83 -6.07
CA ALA A 436 -35.96 3.05 -6.75
C ALA A 436 -37.49 3.13 -6.85
N GLU A 437 -38.16 2.04 -7.22
CA GLU A 437 -39.63 1.90 -7.20
C GLU A 437 -40.20 2.23 -5.81
N ARG A 438 -39.68 1.61 -4.75
CA ARG A 438 -40.11 1.89 -3.36
C ARG A 438 -39.92 3.35 -2.98
N ARG A 439 -38.80 3.96 -3.36
CA ARG A 439 -38.54 5.39 -3.10
C ARG A 439 -39.48 6.30 -3.92
N ALA A 440 -39.82 5.92 -5.15
CA ALA A 440 -40.78 6.64 -5.99
C ALA A 440 -42.19 6.56 -5.41
N VAL A 441 -42.63 5.38 -4.93
CA VAL A 441 -43.91 5.20 -4.22
C VAL A 441 -43.96 6.08 -2.96
N ILE A 442 -42.92 6.06 -2.13
CA ILE A 442 -42.84 6.91 -0.92
C ILE A 442 -42.83 8.42 -1.27
N MET A 443 -42.20 8.81 -2.39
CA MET A 443 -42.18 10.21 -2.83
C MET A 443 -43.53 10.67 -3.39
N ALA A 444 -44.20 9.85 -4.21
CA ALA A 444 -45.55 10.10 -4.70
C ALA A 444 -46.58 10.15 -3.55
N ALA A 445 -46.43 9.27 -2.56
CA ALA A 445 -47.20 9.30 -1.32
C ALA A 445 -47.06 10.63 -0.59
N ARG A 446 -45.82 11.08 -0.35
CA ARG A 446 -45.51 12.37 0.29
C ARG A 446 -46.12 13.55 -0.46
N ALA A 447 -46.11 13.53 -1.79
CA ALA A 447 -46.73 14.57 -2.61
C ALA A 447 -48.27 14.61 -2.50
N ARG A 448 -48.92 13.47 -2.20
CA ARG A 448 -50.39 13.36 -2.04
C ARG A 448 -50.90 13.64 -0.63
N ILE A 449 -50.01 13.69 0.38
CA ILE A 449 -50.36 13.92 1.79
C ILE A 449 -50.32 15.42 2.09
N PRO A 450 -51.44 16.07 2.47
CA PRO A 450 -51.43 17.49 2.81
C PRO A 450 -50.53 17.80 4.00
N GLU A 451 -49.81 18.92 3.99
CA GLU A 451 -48.91 19.36 5.08
C GLU A 451 -49.60 19.38 6.46
N ALA A 452 -50.92 19.63 6.50
CA ALA A 452 -51.73 19.55 7.70
C ALA A 452 -51.64 18.19 8.43
N ALA A 453 -51.51 17.07 7.70
CA ALA A 453 -51.46 15.73 8.29
C ALA A 453 -50.19 15.48 9.14
N TYR A 454 -49.09 16.15 8.80
CA TYR A 454 -47.84 16.08 9.58
C TYR A 454 -47.90 16.89 10.87
N ASN A 455 -48.88 17.80 11.01
CA ASN A 455 -49.07 18.63 12.19
C ASN A 455 -50.07 18.02 13.20
N ILE A 456 -50.67 16.86 12.88
CA ILE A 456 -51.64 16.17 13.74
C ILE A 456 -50.94 15.00 14.44
N ALA A 457 -50.98 14.99 15.77
CA ALA A 457 -50.38 13.94 16.59
C ALA A 457 -51.29 12.71 16.70
N LEU A 458 -50.71 11.51 16.68
CA LEU A 458 -51.46 10.25 16.80
C LEU A 458 -52.15 10.05 18.15
N SER A 459 -51.88 10.90 19.15
CA SER A 459 -52.65 10.98 20.41
C SER A 459 -54.09 11.41 20.20
N ASP A 460 -54.35 12.22 19.18
CA ASP A 460 -55.58 13.01 19.07
C ASP A 460 -56.65 12.25 18.25
N LEU A 461 -56.24 11.15 17.60
CA LEU A 461 -57.09 10.23 16.84
C LEU A 461 -57.92 9.25 17.69
N GLY A 462 -57.72 9.21 19.02
CA GLY A 462 -58.47 8.29 19.89
C GLY A 462 -58.15 6.80 19.73
N LEU A 463 -57.03 6.47 19.07
CA LEU A 463 -56.53 5.10 18.91
C LEU A 463 -56.33 4.40 20.26
N SER A 464 -56.50 3.07 20.30
CA SER A 464 -56.24 2.30 21.51
C SER A 464 -54.77 2.41 21.93
N SER A 465 -54.53 2.45 23.24
CA SER A 465 -53.17 2.60 23.80
C SER A 465 -52.20 1.55 23.26
N ARG A 466 -52.67 0.32 22.99
CA ARG A 466 -51.87 -0.73 22.36
C ARG A 466 -51.39 -0.32 20.96
N VAL A 467 -52.29 0.13 20.09
CA VAL A 467 -51.97 0.51 18.71
C VAL A 467 -51.05 1.72 18.68
N LEU A 468 -51.37 2.73 19.48
CA LEU A 468 -50.59 3.95 19.65
C LEU A 468 -49.15 3.64 20.12
N ASP A 469 -48.99 2.72 21.07
CA ASP A 469 -47.71 2.21 21.54
C ASP A 469 -46.90 1.49 20.44
N HIS A 470 -47.54 0.69 19.57
CA HIS A 470 -46.85 0.03 18.46
C HIS A 470 -46.39 1.05 17.39
N LEU A 471 -47.20 2.06 17.08
CA LEU A 471 -46.83 3.14 16.16
C LEU A 471 -45.67 3.99 16.69
N LYS A 472 -45.68 4.35 17.98
CA LYS A 472 -44.57 5.06 18.64
C LYS A 472 -43.26 4.26 18.64
N ARG A 473 -43.30 2.94 18.89
CA ARG A 473 -42.10 2.08 18.76
C ARG A 473 -41.54 2.06 17.34
N ALA A 474 -42.40 2.26 16.33
CA ALA A 474 -42.03 2.39 14.92
C ALA A 474 -41.59 3.81 14.51
N GLN A 475 -41.46 4.75 15.46
CA GLN A 475 -41.16 6.18 15.24
C GLN A 475 -42.19 6.91 14.37
N LEU A 476 -43.44 6.41 14.36
CA LEU A 476 -44.57 7.08 13.73
C LEU A 476 -45.28 7.88 14.83
N GLU A 477 -45.17 9.21 14.78
CA GLU A 477 -45.74 10.11 15.79
C GLU A 477 -46.86 11.01 15.24
N THR A 478 -46.87 11.26 13.93
CA THR A 478 -47.85 12.11 13.21
C THR A 478 -48.73 11.28 12.27
N VAL A 479 -49.90 11.81 11.90
CA VAL A 479 -50.78 11.18 10.91
C VAL A 479 -50.10 11.09 9.53
N GLY A 480 -49.33 12.13 9.14
CA GLY A 480 -48.56 12.14 7.91
C GLY A 480 -47.57 10.96 7.81
N ASN A 481 -46.82 10.66 8.89
CA ASN A 481 -45.89 9.52 8.88
C ASN A 481 -46.60 8.16 8.76
N VAL A 482 -47.83 8.03 9.26
CA VAL A 482 -48.63 6.81 9.11
C VAL A 482 -49.21 6.69 7.70
N LEU A 483 -49.63 7.80 7.10
CA LEU A 483 -50.09 7.86 5.71
C LEU A 483 -48.97 7.51 4.71
N GLU A 484 -47.75 8.02 4.89
CA GLU A 484 -46.57 7.66 4.09
C GLU A 484 -46.39 6.13 4.03
N ARG A 485 -46.57 5.48 5.18
CA ARG A 485 -46.31 4.04 5.36
C ARG A 485 -47.51 3.16 5.00
N LEU A 486 -48.71 3.73 4.88
CA LEU A 486 -49.88 3.08 4.25
C LEU A 486 -49.82 3.14 2.73
N ALA A 487 -49.11 4.11 2.15
CA ALA A 487 -48.95 4.24 0.70
C ALA A 487 -47.91 3.28 0.11
N GLU A 488 -47.06 2.65 0.93
CA GLU A 488 -46.36 1.40 0.58
C GLU A 488 -47.33 0.19 0.42
N GLY A 489 -48.64 0.41 0.60
CA GLY A 489 -49.66 -0.62 0.75
C GLY A 489 -49.84 -1.08 2.20
N ASP A 490 -50.89 -1.84 2.47
CA ASP A 490 -51.25 -2.33 3.80
C ASP A 490 -50.12 -3.12 4.51
N GLU A 491 -49.21 -3.72 3.74
CA GLU A 491 -48.00 -4.36 4.28
C GLU A 491 -47.07 -3.40 5.02
N GLY A 492 -47.00 -2.12 4.65
CA GLY A 492 -46.09 -1.14 5.27
C GLY A 492 -46.34 -0.95 6.77
N LEU A 493 -47.59 -1.10 7.21
CA LEU A 493 -47.96 -1.18 8.64
C LEU A 493 -47.98 -2.61 9.19
N LEU A 494 -48.39 -3.62 8.42
CA LEU A 494 -48.41 -5.02 8.90
C LEU A 494 -47.02 -5.61 9.14
N ARG A 495 -45.96 -5.02 8.56
CA ARG A 495 -44.55 -5.32 8.87
C ARG A 495 -44.10 -4.78 10.25
N LEU A 496 -44.92 -4.03 10.97
CA LEU A 496 -44.60 -3.51 12.31
C LEU A 496 -44.84 -4.56 13.40
N GLU A 497 -43.90 -4.67 14.34
CA GLU A 497 -43.91 -5.73 15.35
C GLU A 497 -45.15 -5.64 16.27
N GLY A 498 -45.99 -6.68 16.20
CA GLY A 498 -47.24 -6.80 16.97
C GLY A 498 -48.46 -6.08 16.37
N PHE A 499 -48.34 -5.51 15.18
CA PHE A 499 -49.41 -4.81 14.46
C PHE A 499 -50.21 -5.79 13.59
N GLY A 500 -51.50 -5.98 13.89
CA GLY A 500 -52.36 -6.95 13.20
C GLY A 500 -53.42 -6.30 12.29
N PRO A 501 -54.17 -7.10 11.49
CA PRO A 501 -55.19 -6.57 10.58
C PRO A 501 -56.31 -5.80 11.31
N ARG A 502 -56.60 -6.12 12.57
CA ARG A 502 -57.52 -5.33 13.41
C ARG A 502 -56.97 -3.95 13.76
N SER A 503 -55.67 -3.84 14.01
CA SER A 503 -54.98 -2.58 14.28
C SER A 503 -54.83 -1.73 13.02
N LEU A 504 -54.67 -2.37 11.85
CA LEU A 504 -54.70 -1.69 10.56
C LEU A 504 -56.09 -1.12 10.27
N ALA A 505 -57.16 -1.88 10.50
CA ALA A 505 -58.53 -1.37 10.39
C ALA A 505 -58.77 -0.19 11.35
N GLU A 506 -58.43 -0.34 12.63
CA GLU A 506 -58.55 0.71 13.66
C GLU A 506 -57.84 2.02 13.26
N VAL A 507 -56.66 1.93 12.64
CA VAL A 507 -55.92 3.09 12.11
C VAL A 507 -56.56 3.68 10.86
N LYS A 508 -57.01 2.84 9.90
CA LYS A 508 -57.72 3.32 8.69
C LYS A 508 -59.03 4.02 9.05
N ASP A 509 -59.82 3.43 9.95
CA ASP A 509 -61.11 3.97 10.41
C ASP A 509 -60.91 5.33 11.12
N ALA A 510 -59.89 5.45 11.98
CA ALA A 510 -59.57 6.70 12.67
C ALA A 510 -59.08 7.80 11.70
N ILE A 511 -58.25 7.45 10.71
CA ILE A 511 -57.79 8.39 9.68
C ILE A 511 -58.94 8.84 8.77
N ALA A 512 -59.82 7.92 8.35
CA ALA A 512 -60.99 8.23 7.55
C ALA A 512 -61.98 9.15 8.29
N ALA A 513 -62.16 8.95 9.60
CA ALA A 513 -62.99 9.80 10.44
C ALA A 513 -62.47 11.26 10.57
N LEU A 514 -61.20 11.51 10.21
CA LEU A 514 -60.58 12.83 10.27
C LEU A 514 -60.94 13.73 9.06
N ALA A 515 -61.52 13.16 7.99
CA ALA A 515 -62.01 13.86 6.81
C ALA A 515 -61.01 14.87 6.18
N LEU A 516 -59.72 14.51 6.17
CA LEU A 516 -58.69 15.28 5.47
C LEU A 516 -58.99 15.30 3.96
N PRO A 517 -58.81 16.45 3.26
CA PRO A 517 -58.94 16.51 1.81
C PRO A 517 -57.73 15.85 1.14
N ILE A 518 -57.80 14.53 0.98
CA ILE A 518 -56.90 13.77 0.11
C ILE A 518 -57.46 13.89 -1.31
N GLU A 519 -56.66 14.39 -2.25
CA GLU A 519 -57.08 14.48 -3.65
C GLU A 519 -57.03 13.08 -4.30
N GLU A 520 -58.14 12.36 -4.19
CA GLU A 520 -58.42 11.13 -4.94
C GLU A 520 -58.74 11.44 -6.40
N GLU A 521 -57.77 11.98 -7.15
CA GLU A 521 -57.73 11.72 -8.60
C GLU A 521 -57.81 10.20 -8.84
N ALA A 522 -58.75 9.82 -9.69
CA ALA A 522 -59.17 8.45 -9.87
C ALA A 522 -58.06 7.60 -10.50
N VAL A 523 -57.95 6.35 -10.04
CA VAL A 523 -57.21 5.33 -10.77
C VAL A 523 -58.05 4.95 -11.99
N GLU A 524 -57.68 5.45 -13.17
CA GLU A 524 -58.04 4.75 -14.40
C GLU A 524 -57.37 3.37 -14.36
N GLU A 525 -58.16 2.31 -14.53
CA GLU A 525 -57.63 0.96 -14.67
C GLU A 525 -56.83 0.86 -15.97
N ILE A 526 -55.52 1.08 -15.89
CA ILE A 526 -54.58 0.66 -16.94
C ILE A 526 -54.62 -0.88 -16.96
N GLN A 527 -55.51 -1.41 -17.79
CA GLN A 527 -55.53 -2.82 -18.12
C GLN A 527 -54.16 -3.20 -18.69
N PRO A 528 -53.59 -4.37 -18.31
CA PRO A 528 -52.30 -4.79 -18.83
C PRO A 528 -52.44 -5.20 -20.30
N GLU A 529 -52.38 -4.22 -21.21
CA GLU A 529 -52.35 -4.48 -22.64
C GLU A 529 -51.07 -5.26 -22.97
N ALA A 530 -51.26 -6.48 -23.47
CA ALA A 530 -50.18 -7.44 -23.60
C ALA A 530 -49.23 -7.03 -24.71
N ALA A 531 -48.02 -6.60 -24.35
CA ALA A 531 -46.92 -6.31 -25.27
C ALA A 531 -46.38 -7.60 -25.94
N GLN A 532 -47.17 -8.15 -26.87
CA GLN A 532 -46.68 -8.97 -27.98
C GLN A 532 -46.68 -8.13 -29.26
N VAL A 533 -45.78 -8.47 -30.18
CA VAL A 533 -45.37 -7.65 -31.35
C VAL A 533 -44.55 -6.42 -30.89
N ALA A 534 -43.38 -6.11 -31.45
CA ALA A 534 -42.75 -6.66 -32.65
C ALA A 534 -41.47 -7.47 -32.37
N ALA A 535 -41.43 -8.68 -32.91
CA ALA A 535 -40.21 -9.41 -33.20
C ALA A 535 -40.15 -9.69 -34.71
N GLU A 536 -40.06 -8.64 -35.53
CA GLU A 536 -39.83 -8.78 -36.96
C GLU A 536 -39.01 -7.59 -37.48
N ALA A 537 -37.72 -7.84 -37.75
CA ALA A 537 -36.76 -6.88 -38.27
C ALA A 537 -36.15 -7.45 -39.57
N THR A 538 -36.88 -7.31 -40.68
CA THR A 538 -36.54 -7.87 -41.99
C THR A 538 -36.36 -6.77 -43.04
N VAL A 539 -35.12 -6.30 -43.13
CA VAL A 539 -34.41 -5.73 -44.31
C VAL A 539 -35.29 -5.21 -45.46
N SER A 540 -35.25 -3.89 -45.69
CA SER A 540 -35.28 -3.35 -47.07
C SER A 540 -34.58 -1.99 -47.22
N GLU A 541 -33.77 -1.96 -48.26
CA GLU A 541 -32.78 -0.99 -48.74
C GLU A 541 -33.25 0.45 -49.06
N VAL A 542 -32.29 1.39 -48.88
CA VAL A 542 -31.87 2.47 -49.82
C VAL A 542 -32.92 3.38 -50.47
N SER A 543 -32.95 4.65 -50.03
CA SER A 543 -32.61 5.85 -50.83
C SER A 543 -32.67 7.11 -49.91
N ALA A 544 -31.67 7.97 -49.78
CA ALA A 544 -30.89 8.74 -50.76
C ALA A 544 -31.59 10.02 -51.26
N GLN A 545 -31.44 11.12 -50.51
CA GLN A 545 -30.83 12.38 -50.99
C GLN A 545 -30.75 13.44 -49.86
N ALA A 546 -29.79 14.35 -49.96
CA ALA A 546 -29.64 15.49 -49.05
C ALA A 546 -29.06 16.69 -49.82
N GLU A 547 -29.73 17.85 -49.75
CA GLU A 547 -29.18 19.13 -50.20
C GLU A 547 -29.59 20.28 -49.25
N VAL A 548 -28.56 21.01 -48.79
CA VAL A 548 -28.46 22.47 -48.61
C VAL A 548 -29.59 23.24 -47.89
N ALA A 549 -29.24 23.79 -46.73
CA ALA A 549 -29.58 25.16 -46.34
C ALA A 549 -28.53 25.73 -45.35
N GLU A 550 -28.08 26.97 -45.56
CA GLU A 550 -27.21 27.73 -44.63
C GLU A 550 -28.05 28.38 -43.51
N PRO A 551 -27.42 28.97 -42.48
CA PRO A 551 -27.20 30.43 -42.56
C PRO A 551 -25.85 30.94 -42.04
N THR A 552 -25.55 32.20 -42.37
CA THR A 552 -24.28 32.92 -42.19
C THR A 552 -24.38 34.04 -41.13
N GLU A 553 -23.22 34.53 -40.65
CA GLU A 553 -22.96 35.92 -40.17
C GLU A 553 -23.71 36.46 -38.91
N GLU A 554 -23.17 37.36 -38.08
CA GLU A 554 -21.77 37.76 -37.82
C GLU A 554 -21.61 38.36 -36.39
N ALA A 555 -20.47 39.01 -36.11
CA ALA A 555 -20.05 39.55 -34.80
C ALA A 555 -20.78 40.87 -34.38
N PRO A 556 -20.49 41.43 -33.17
CA PRO A 556 -19.34 42.35 -33.06
C PRO A 556 -18.54 42.28 -31.73
N SER A 557 -17.51 43.14 -31.62
CA SER A 557 -16.35 43.08 -30.71
C SER A 557 -16.21 44.29 -29.75
N ILE A 558 -15.18 44.28 -28.87
CA ILE A 558 -14.44 45.38 -28.18
C ILE A 558 -13.43 44.69 -27.19
N ALA A 559 -12.10 44.87 -27.09
CA ALA A 559 -11.11 45.97 -27.28
C ALA A 559 -10.98 46.92 -26.06
N ILE A 560 -9.82 47.36 -25.52
CA ILE A 560 -8.35 47.19 -25.73
C ILE A 560 -7.73 46.88 -24.32
N ALA A 561 -6.45 46.81 -23.92
CA ALA A 561 -5.05 47.08 -24.35
C ALA A 561 -4.13 46.04 -23.63
N GLU A 562 -2.85 45.74 -23.88
CA GLU A 562 -1.63 46.45 -24.35
C GLU A 562 -0.84 47.24 -23.26
N GLU A 563 0.34 46.72 -22.88
CA GLU A 563 1.57 47.47 -22.52
C GLU A 563 2.81 46.57 -22.80
N ALA A 564 4.03 47.12 -22.90
CA ALA A 564 5.16 46.49 -23.63
C ALA A 564 6.58 46.77 -23.07
N ALA A 565 7.62 46.41 -23.84
CA ALA A 565 9.08 46.53 -23.64
C ALA A 565 9.75 45.45 -22.74
N GLY A 566 11.03 45.09 -22.96
CA GLY A 566 11.96 45.48 -24.04
C GLY A 566 13.41 44.97 -23.83
N GLU A 567 14.28 45.19 -24.83
CA GLU A 567 15.75 44.94 -24.88
C GLU A 567 16.16 43.43 -24.91
N ALA A 568 16.86 42.89 -25.93
CA ALA A 568 18.22 43.14 -26.49
C ALA A 568 19.33 42.40 -25.69
N GLU A 569 20.41 41.82 -26.27
CA GLU A 569 21.15 42.10 -27.53
C GLU A 569 21.52 40.83 -28.37
N ALA A 570 22.33 41.01 -29.42
CA ALA A 570 23.01 40.03 -30.29
C ALA A 570 24.38 40.64 -30.73
N PRO A 571 25.20 40.11 -31.69
CA PRO A 571 25.28 38.79 -32.37
C PRO A 571 26.51 37.94 -31.90
N VAL A 572 27.40 37.25 -32.67
CA VAL A 572 28.25 37.61 -33.86
C VAL A 572 28.79 36.34 -34.59
N GLU A 573 28.90 36.40 -35.93
CA GLU A 573 29.80 35.65 -36.89
C GLU A 573 29.80 34.11 -37.13
N ALA A 574 30.34 33.76 -38.30
CA ALA A 574 30.64 32.41 -38.83
C ALA A 574 31.78 32.49 -39.89
N MET A 575 32.25 31.33 -40.40
CA MET A 575 33.31 31.14 -41.44
C MET A 575 34.78 31.29 -40.95
N PRO A 576 35.81 30.82 -41.71
CA PRO A 576 36.00 29.47 -42.29
C PRO A 576 37.46 28.93 -42.06
N VAL A 577 38.09 28.30 -43.08
CA VAL A 577 39.50 27.80 -43.15
C VAL A 577 39.67 26.43 -42.42
N ALA A 578 39.88 25.31 -43.11
CA ALA A 578 41.13 24.75 -43.69
C ALA A 578 42.29 24.58 -42.66
N GLY A 579 43.12 23.53 -42.68
CA GLY A 579 43.14 22.35 -43.56
C GLY A 579 44.57 21.96 -43.92
N GLU A 580 45.12 20.90 -43.33
CA GLU A 580 46.48 20.40 -43.64
C GLU A 580 46.57 18.88 -43.43
N THR A 581 47.58 18.23 -44.01
CA THR A 581 47.61 16.78 -44.30
C THR A 581 48.85 16.07 -43.77
N GLU A 582 48.75 14.78 -43.40
CA GLU A 582 49.82 13.80 -43.67
C GLU A 582 49.29 12.35 -43.83
N LYS A 583 50.17 11.37 -44.09
CA LYS A 583 49.87 10.19 -44.93
C LYS A 583 50.04 8.80 -44.29
N GLY A 584 49.28 7.84 -44.82
CA GLY A 584 49.43 6.36 -44.72
C GLY A 584 48.06 5.70 -44.96
N ALA A 585 47.75 4.97 -46.05
CA ALA A 585 48.37 3.75 -46.61
C ALA A 585 48.26 2.56 -45.64
N GLU A 586 47.76 1.36 -46.00
CA GLU A 586 47.67 0.70 -47.33
C GLU A 586 46.30 0.01 -47.64
N HIS A 587 46.29 -0.74 -48.76
CA HIS A 587 45.25 -1.55 -49.43
C HIS A 587 44.49 -2.60 -48.57
N SER A 588 43.43 -3.29 -49.05
CA SER A 588 42.85 -3.45 -50.41
C SER A 588 41.32 -3.66 -50.41
N GLU A 589 40.69 -3.25 -51.52
CA GLU A 589 39.50 -3.92 -52.08
C GLU A 589 39.91 -4.56 -53.43
N GLU A 590 39.31 -5.69 -53.79
CA GLU A 590 39.37 -6.20 -55.18
C GLU A 590 38.06 -6.94 -55.53
N THR A 591 37.35 -6.44 -56.54
CA THR A 591 36.13 -7.04 -57.11
C THR A 591 36.45 -7.72 -58.43
N LEU A 592 35.96 -8.94 -58.67
CA LEU A 592 35.89 -9.52 -60.01
C LEU A 592 34.65 -10.39 -60.20
N GLU A 593 33.94 -10.16 -61.31
CA GLU A 593 32.94 -11.10 -61.86
C GLU A 593 33.64 -12.20 -62.66
N VAL A 594 32.91 -13.27 -63.04
CA VAL A 594 32.81 -13.78 -64.44
C VAL A 594 31.93 -15.05 -64.54
N VAL A 595 30.84 -14.94 -65.32
CA VAL A 595 30.19 -15.91 -66.25
C VAL A 595 29.76 -17.32 -65.74
N ALA A 596 28.62 -17.80 -66.26
CA ALA A 596 27.99 -19.08 -65.93
C ALA A 596 27.94 -20.11 -67.08
N ALA A 597 27.80 -21.39 -66.73
CA ALA A 597 27.27 -22.47 -67.59
C ALA A 597 26.70 -23.62 -66.70
N PRO A 598 25.76 -24.48 -67.19
CA PRO A 598 24.84 -25.23 -66.30
C PRO A 598 24.95 -26.78 -66.37
N ALA A 599 23.97 -27.45 -65.73
CA ALA A 599 23.61 -28.89 -65.74
C ALA A 599 24.13 -29.76 -64.57
N PRO A 600 23.45 -30.86 -64.18
CA PRO A 600 22.24 -31.44 -64.78
C PRO A 600 20.97 -31.40 -63.90
N GLU A 601 19.83 -31.69 -64.53
CA GLU A 601 18.56 -32.01 -63.87
C GLU A 601 18.58 -33.42 -63.26
N ALA A 602 17.74 -33.68 -62.25
CA ALA A 602 17.57 -35.00 -61.66
C ALA A 602 16.08 -35.39 -61.62
N GLU A 603 15.77 -36.63 -62.01
CA GLU A 603 14.41 -37.09 -62.28
C GLU A 603 13.61 -37.36 -60.98
N VAL A 604 12.48 -36.67 -60.79
CA VAL A 604 11.56 -36.97 -59.69
C VAL A 604 10.56 -38.05 -60.14
N SER A 605 10.76 -39.28 -59.65
CA SER A 605 9.82 -40.38 -59.86
C SER A 605 8.64 -40.30 -58.88
N PRO A 606 7.38 -40.42 -59.32
CA PRO A 606 6.21 -40.35 -58.44
C PRO A 606 6.03 -41.65 -57.64
N VAL A 607 6.38 -41.63 -56.36
CA VAL A 607 6.01 -42.70 -55.41
C VAL A 607 4.56 -42.49 -54.98
N VAL A 608 3.69 -43.43 -55.37
CA VAL A 608 2.30 -43.47 -54.88
C VAL A 608 2.29 -43.97 -53.44
N GLY A 609 2.25 -43.04 -52.49
CA GLY A 609 1.94 -43.32 -51.09
C GLY A 609 0.42 -43.36 -50.87
N THR A 610 -0.06 -44.39 -50.20
CA THR A 610 -1.48 -44.55 -49.83
C THR A 610 -1.88 -43.63 -48.67
N GLU A 611 -3.13 -43.19 -48.65
CA GLU A 611 -3.73 -42.48 -47.52
C GLU A 611 -3.87 -43.43 -46.30
N GLU A 612 -2.87 -43.45 -45.42
CA GLU A 612 -3.01 -44.03 -44.08
C GLU A 612 -3.44 -42.93 -43.09
N THR A 613 -4.69 -43.02 -42.63
CA THR A 613 -5.24 -42.12 -41.61
C THR A 613 -4.59 -42.39 -40.25
N VAL A 614 -3.65 -41.54 -39.84
CA VAL A 614 -3.01 -41.62 -38.52
C VAL A 614 -4.06 -41.39 -37.41
N PRO A 615 -4.21 -42.28 -36.43
CA PRO A 615 -5.15 -42.09 -35.33
C PRO A 615 -4.67 -40.97 -34.40
N ALA A 616 -5.59 -40.05 -34.04
CA ALA A 616 -5.30 -38.87 -33.22
C ALA A 616 -5.22 -39.20 -31.72
N THR A 617 -4.25 -40.03 -31.32
CA THR A 617 -3.99 -40.37 -29.92
C THR A 617 -2.48 -40.44 -29.66
N PHE A 618 -1.89 -39.35 -29.13
CA PHE A 618 -0.47 -39.33 -28.79
C PHE A 618 -0.24 -40.01 -27.45
N VAL A 619 0.12 -41.30 -27.47
CA VAL A 619 0.42 -42.07 -26.24
C VAL A 619 1.85 -41.79 -25.80
N PHE A 620 2.00 -41.28 -24.58
CA PHE A 620 3.28 -41.22 -23.86
C PHE A 620 3.34 -42.42 -22.91
N ASP A 621 4.51 -43.06 -22.83
CA ASP A 621 4.74 -44.19 -21.91
C ASP A 621 5.18 -43.63 -20.55
N ASP A 622 4.21 -43.41 -19.64
CA ASP A 622 4.45 -42.98 -18.25
C ASP A 622 5.06 -44.14 -17.43
N ALA A 623 6.34 -44.43 -17.71
CA ALA A 623 7.13 -45.48 -17.06
C ALA A 623 8.41 -44.91 -16.42
N GLU A 624 8.67 -45.37 -15.19
CA GLU A 624 9.96 -45.25 -14.47
C GLU A 624 10.45 -43.83 -14.12
N LEU A 625 9.70 -43.17 -13.21
CA LEU A 625 10.27 -42.27 -12.20
C LEU A 625 9.86 -42.68 -10.77
N GLU A 626 10.27 -43.89 -10.36
CA GLU A 626 10.46 -44.17 -8.93
C GLU A 626 11.85 -43.65 -8.51
N GLU A 627 11.91 -42.70 -7.58
CA GLU A 627 13.16 -42.09 -7.11
C GLU A 627 13.96 -43.08 -6.22
N ASP A 628 14.94 -43.76 -6.82
CA ASP A 628 15.77 -44.77 -6.16
C ASP A 628 16.87 -44.14 -5.26
N GLU A 629 16.46 -43.44 -4.19
CA GLU A 629 17.36 -42.85 -3.17
C GLU A 629 18.16 -43.92 -2.40
N SER A 630 19.28 -44.37 -2.97
CA SER A 630 20.21 -45.33 -2.37
C SER A 630 21.49 -44.69 -1.81
N GLU A 631 21.40 -44.30 -0.54
CA GLU A 631 22.45 -44.01 0.46
C GLU A 631 23.94 -43.90 0.01
N GLU A 632 24.56 -42.72 0.25
CA GLU A 632 25.96 -42.68 0.74
C GLU A 632 26.19 -41.61 1.83
N SER A 633 26.09 -41.98 3.11
CA SER A 633 26.85 -41.35 4.22
C SER A 633 26.82 -42.18 5.52
N GLY A 634 27.86 -42.03 6.36
CA GLY A 634 28.18 -42.97 7.43
C GLY A 634 27.31 -42.93 8.70
N GLY A 635 26.67 -44.06 8.99
CA GLY A 635 25.80 -44.35 10.13
C GLY A 635 26.16 -43.88 11.55
N SER A 636 25.12 -43.72 12.36
CA SER A 636 25.14 -44.01 13.80
C SER A 636 23.81 -44.67 14.24
N LYS A 637 23.82 -45.43 15.35
CA LYS A 637 22.72 -46.36 15.71
C LYS A 637 21.59 -45.68 16.50
N GLY A 638 20.36 -45.69 15.97
CA GLY A 638 19.14 -45.25 16.65
C GLY A 638 17.95 -46.19 16.43
N LYS A 639 17.10 -46.41 17.45
CA LYS A 639 15.97 -47.36 17.36
C LYS A 639 14.80 -46.79 16.54
N ARG A 640 14.34 -47.53 15.53
CA ARG A 640 13.09 -47.24 14.80
C ARG A 640 11.88 -47.24 15.75
N LYS A 641 11.05 -46.19 15.69
CA LYS A 641 9.67 -46.19 16.18
C LYS A 641 8.80 -45.53 15.12
N GLN A 642 7.85 -46.27 14.57
CA GLN A 642 7.12 -45.91 13.36
C GLN A 642 5.94 -44.99 13.70
N ASP A 643 5.95 -43.74 13.24
CA ASP A 643 4.93 -42.74 13.57
C ASP A 643 4.11 -42.31 12.34
N ARG A 644 2.88 -42.82 12.23
CA ARG A 644 1.97 -42.54 11.11
C ARG A 644 1.34 -41.15 11.27
N ARG A 645 1.95 -40.13 10.68
CA ARG A 645 1.38 -38.77 10.54
C ARG A 645 0.07 -38.80 9.73
N LYS A 646 -1.07 -38.93 10.42
CA LYS A 646 -2.39 -38.64 9.84
C LYS A 646 -2.46 -37.16 9.45
N ARG A 647 -2.78 -36.86 8.18
CA ARG A 647 -3.17 -35.49 7.76
C ARG A 647 -4.33 -35.03 8.64
N ARG A 648 -4.27 -33.79 9.15
CA ARG A 648 -5.35 -33.15 9.92
C ARG A 648 -6.00 -32.10 9.03
N GLN A 649 -7.33 -32.03 9.05
CA GLN A 649 -8.07 -30.96 8.40
C GLN A 649 -8.11 -29.77 9.36
N LEU A 650 -7.60 -28.63 8.92
CA LEU A 650 -7.75 -27.34 9.61
C LEU A 650 -8.96 -26.63 9.04
N VAL A 651 -9.75 -25.99 9.90
CA VAL A 651 -10.92 -25.20 9.54
C VAL A 651 -10.76 -23.85 10.23
N LEU A 652 -11.13 -22.76 9.55
CA LEU A 652 -11.16 -21.44 10.15
C LEU A 652 -12.45 -21.31 10.98
N ASP A 653 -12.31 -20.96 12.26
CA ASP A 653 -13.44 -20.59 13.10
C ASP A 653 -13.78 -19.12 12.86
N GLU A 654 -14.89 -18.87 12.18
CA GLU A 654 -15.38 -17.53 11.82
C GLU A 654 -15.71 -16.66 13.04
N SER A 655 -15.94 -17.26 14.21
CA SER A 655 -16.26 -16.52 15.44
C SER A 655 -15.02 -16.02 16.19
N THR A 656 -13.84 -16.63 15.98
CA THR A 656 -12.58 -16.24 16.63
C THR A 656 -11.47 -15.80 15.65
N GLY A 657 -11.64 -16.05 14.35
CA GLY A 657 -10.64 -15.79 13.32
C GLY A 657 -9.42 -16.73 13.39
N THR A 658 -9.52 -17.88 14.08
CA THR A 658 -8.39 -18.79 14.29
C THR A 658 -8.54 -20.12 13.54
N LEU A 659 -7.41 -20.73 13.15
CA LEU A 659 -7.38 -22.04 12.48
C LEU A 659 -7.39 -23.18 13.51
N VAL A 660 -8.50 -23.91 13.58
CA VAL A 660 -8.75 -24.99 14.55
C VAL A 660 -8.70 -26.36 13.84
N ALA A 661 -8.21 -27.38 14.54
CA ALA A 661 -8.04 -28.74 13.99
C ALA A 661 -9.18 -29.68 14.43
N ARG A 662 -10.25 -29.73 13.62
CA ARG A 662 -11.47 -30.55 13.86
C ARG A 662 -11.13 -32.00 14.20
N ARG A 663 -11.76 -32.55 15.25
CA ARG A 663 -11.38 -33.84 15.86
C ARG A 663 -12.57 -34.78 16.06
N GLN A 664 -13.01 -35.42 14.98
CA GLN A 664 -14.01 -36.49 15.09
C GLN A 664 -13.45 -37.72 15.83
N HIS A 665 -14.15 -38.16 16.87
CA HIS A 665 -13.80 -39.33 17.67
C HIS A 665 -14.96 -40.32 17.80
N LYS A 666 -14.82 -41.50 17.19
CA LYS A 666 -15.82 -42.56 17.28
C LYS A 666 -15.80 -43.21 18.67
N ARG A 667 -16.85 -43.00 19.47
CA ARG A 667 -17.00 -43.68 20.78
C ARG A 667 -17.36 -45.16 20.56
N GLY A 668 -16.72 -46.06 21.31
CA GLY A 668 -17.06 -47.48 21.32
C GLY A 668 -18.28 -47.75 22.20
N GLY A 669 -19.44 -47.97 21.59
CA GLY A 669 -20.71 -48.26 22.26
C GLY A 669 -21.85 -48.32 21.23
N GLN A 670 -22.96 -48.98 21.56
CA GLN A 670 -24.10 -49.07 20.66
C GLN A 670 -24.93 -47.78 20.68
N GLY A 671 -24.67 -46.89 19.72
CA GLY A 671 -25.43 -45.67 19.45
C GLY A 671 -24.90 -44.99 18.20
N LYS A 672 -25.78 -44.51 17.33
CA LYS A 672 -25.41 -43.64 16.20
C LYS A 672 -25.58 -42.19 16.67
N ASP A 673 -24.48 -41.54 17.03
CA ASP A 673 -24.37 -40.08 17.01
C ASP A 673 -22.90 -39.70 16.80
N TRP A 674 -22.66 -38.58 16.12
CA TRP A 674 -21.35 -37.94 15.97
C TRP A 674 -21.49 -36.49 16.43
N GLU A 675 -20.85 -36.14 17.54
CA GLU A 675 -20.68 -34.74 17.94
C GLU A 675 -19.38 -34.21 17.31
N ASP A 676 -19.44 -33.05 16.67
CA ASP A 676 -18.27 -32.32 16.18
C ASP A 676 -17.69 -31.40 17.27
N PHE A 677 -16.36 -31.33 17.30
CA PHE A 677 -15.51 -30.50 18.18
C PHE A 677 -14.19 -30.18 17.45
#